data_AF-A2DNW5-F1
#
_entry.id   AF-A2DNW5-F1
#
_cell.length_a   1.000
_cell.length_b   1.000
_cell.length_c   1.000
_cell.angle_alpha   90.00
_cell.angle_beta   90.00
_cell.angle_gamma   90.00
#
_symmetry.space_group_name_H-M   'P 1'
#
loop_
_entity.id
_entity.type
_entity.pdbx_description
1 polymer ?
#
loop_
_entity_poly.entity_id
_entity_poly.type
_entity_poly.pdbx_seq_one_letter_code
_entity_poly.pdbx_strand_id
1 'polypeptide(L)'
;MTSFLSQLKGVIYRKLILQWKGILGTLIIDFIAIILMIAPGLISYSPAPGENDYSEIIYGPTFGSVEYQNNLSITRIKDSGCDGGYCLPELGNVIKTMIKTELDIDAKINDFDSFEELDRYQKEISKDRQQSINNLFAYKIVNNSWYNKEGDDRSANITCVLFYNSSNFYEIIPIFRRAIYKMIYSDVKNSDIHYQITVKNELKKDASGINPLNIIMYFLLIPIGIALFTSFSFGQIIEDLHTQIRNFMISCGLNRFVYWLGNIIIDSVHMIIVVVIVHIIYHILNDHVYMAIKNYLFYSIFITMLSSIFFMYFMGFILPNRNSGATIILIFHLIIVIAAFSSGLLLKAKLGINTVRFIRCIFCIIPVNNLVNCFYAPLEPFITFGSQPSSITLFTDSYDKIPLIVAFVSALLFIIIIWIVEKQSQNAKKKFSKFGWSGHEREFKEFKDKQKITKEAIDMEQSVHNSSEEYAIKIKDVSKFYSGPNGKNIYAVNQVSLGIKKGSLFGFLGSNGAGKTTLMRIILRDEALSNGSVEIEGDDIEKSFDPKKISRCPQFDDHLTGNLTGRQNLKFFCYLYNKSRSETKEIIDKMVDTLDLSEHIDKKVDNMSGGNRRKCAVAITFISDANIILLDEPTSSLDPIARHKVHNLINEYRGEKTFMLCTHLLDEAENLCDNISIMLNGCVFTIGTPQYLSNRFGTEWKVDILLEDDLQETQEKITNFFITEIPSAVPSIVRPSSRIYTIPKKDIEINKLFKIMEKSQIDNIGIKFYTCSCSTLEKVFLEIVMLSESKDQSNANDENVNKS
;
A
#
# COMPACT_ATOMS: atom_id res chain seq x y z
N MET A 1 -3.09 15.34 26.21
CA MET A 1 -3.45 13.90 26.26
C MET A 1 -4.79 13.60 25.58
N THR A 2 -5.83 14.41 25.79
CA THR A 2 -7.16 14.26 25.15
C THR A 2 -7.13 14.29 23.62
N SER A 3 -6.51 15.32 23.03
CA SER A 3 -6.37 15.45 21.57
C SER A 3 -5.60 14.29 20.92
N PHE A 4 -4.54 13.80 21.58
CA PHE A 4 -3.78 12.63 21.11
C PHE A 4 -4.66 11.37 21.02
N LEU A 5 -5.43 11.09 22.08
CA LEU A 5 -6.32 9.92 22.12
C LEU A 5 -7.45 10.03 21.09
N SER A 6 -8.01 11.23 20.87
CA SER A 6 -9.03 11.43 19.83
C SER A 6 -8.47 11.17 18.43
N GLN A 7 -7.30 11.74 18.12
CA GLN A 7 -6.62 11.49 16.84
C GLN A 7 -6.29 10.01 16.65
N LEU A 8 -5.81 9.32 17.69
CA LEU A 8 -5.50 7.89 17.64
C LEU A 8 -6.76 7.07 17.36
N LYS A 9 -7.88 7.38 18.04
CA LYS A 9 -9.19 6.77 17.75
C LYS A 9 -9.63 7.01 16.31
N GLY A 10 -9.41 8.21 15.79
CA GLY A 10 -9.71 8.55 14.39
C GLY A 10 -8.92 7.70 13.39
N VAL A 11 -7.59 7.62 13.56
CA VAL A 11 -6.72 6.81 12.68
C VAL A 11 -7.12 5.33 12.73
N ILE A 12 -7.33 4.79 13.95
CA ILE A 12 -7.80 3.42 14.16
C ILE A 12 -9.16 3.19 13.48
N TYR A 13 -10.11 4.11 13.66
CA TYR A 13 -11.44 4.04 13.06
C TYR A 13 -11.37 3.99 11.53
N ARG A 14 -10.58 4.89 10.92
CA ARG A 14 -10.37 4.91 9.46
C ARG A 14 -9.76 3.60 8.97
N LYS A 15 -8.66 3.17 9.60
CA LYS A 15 -7.92 1.97 9.23
C LYS A 15 -8.77 0.69 9.36
N LEU A 16 -9.51 0.55 10.46
CA LEU A 16 -10.44 -0.56 10.67
C LEU A 16 -11.50 -0.62 9.58
N ILE A 17 -12.15 0.49 9.24
CA ILE A 17 -13.17 0.49 8.19
C ILE A 17 -12.59 0.14 6.83
N LEU A 18 -11.38 0.62 6.52
CA LEU A 18 -10.72 0.32 5.25
C LEU A 18 -10.37 -1.16 5.13
N GLN A 19 -9.82 -1.76 6.19
CA GLN A 19 -9.61 -3.21 6.25
C GLN A 19 -10.94 -3.97 6.16
N TRP A 20 -11.98 -3.51 6.88
CA TRP A 20 -13.28 -4.18 6.92
C TRP A 20 -14.07 -4.04 5.60
N LYS A 21 -13.91 -2.96 4.84
CA LYS A 21 -14.58 -2.82 3.53
C LYS A 21 -13.79 -3.43 2.38
N GLY A 22 -12.49 -3.64 2.56
CA GLY A 22 -11.65 -4.46 1.67
C GLY A 22 -11.85 -5.97 1.83
N ILE A 23 -12.70 -6.39 2.78
CA ILE A 23 -12.92 -7.75 3.25
C ILE A 23 -12.95 -8.81 2.17
N LEU A 24 -13.64 -8.59 1.03
CA LEU A 24 -13.72 -9.67 0.04
C LEU A 24 -12.35 -9.96 -0.59
N GLY A 25 -11.58 -8.93 -0.90
CA GLY A 25 -10.24 -9.09 -1.47
C GLY A 25 -9.20 -9.49 -0.42
N THR A 26 -9.22 -8.85 0.76
CA THR A 26 -8.25 -9.14 1.82
C THR A 26 -8.50 -10.52 2.41
N LEU A 27 -9.74 -10.93 2.70
CA LEU A 27 -10.00 -12.28 3.23
C LEU A 27 -9.64 -13.38 2.24
N ILE A 28 -9.83 -13.19 0.93
CA ILE A 28 -9.39 -14.18 -0.05
C ILE A 28 -7.86 -14.35 0.03
N ILE A 29 -7.13 -13.25 0.12
CA ILE A 29 -5.67 -13.28 0.21
C ILE A 29 -5.20 -13.82 1.55
N ASP A 30 -5.83 -13.44 2.65
CA ASP A 30 -5.57 -13.96 3.99
C ASP A 30 -5.84 -15.46 4.04
N PHE A 31 -6.93 -15.92 3.42
CA PHE A 31 -7.28 -17.33 3.31
C PHE A 31 -6.26 -18.11 2.48
N ILE A 32 -5.84 -17.58 1.32
CA ILE A 32 -4.78 -18.18 0.50
C ILE A 32 -3.46 -18.23 1.27
N ALA A 33 -3.09 -17.14 1.97
CA ALA A 33 -1.88 -17.07 2.77
C ALA A 33 -1.91 -18.10 3.91
N ILE A 34 -3.04 -18.22 4.62
CA ILE A 34 -3.23 -19.23 5.67
C ILE A 34 -3.14 -20.64 5.08
N ILE A 35 -3.80 -20.92 3.94
CA ILE A 35 -3.70 -22.22 3.25
C ILE A 35 -2.25 -22.57 2.94
N LEU A 36 -1.49 -21.63 2.37
CA LEU A 36 -0.07 -21.84 2.08
C LEU A 36 0.72 -22.09 3.37
N MET A 37 0.41 -21.37 4.43
CA MET A 37 1.07 -21.55 5.72
C MET A 37 0.75 -22.89 6.39
N ILE A 38 -0.44 -23.49 6.19
CA ILE A 38 -0.83 -24.76 6.82
C ILE A 38 -0.61 -26.00 5.92
N ALA A 39 -0.43 -25.80 4.61
CA ALA A 39 -0.22 -26.87 3.64
C ALA A 39 0.85 -27.90 4.04
N PRO A 40 2.00 -27.52 4.63
CA PRO A 40 2.98 -28.51 5.10
C PRO A 40 2.43 -29.47 6.15
N GLY A 41 1.55 -28.99 7.04
CA GLY A 41 0.90 -29.82 8.07
C GLY A 41 -0.25 -30.68 7.54
N LEU A 42 -0.94 -30.23 6.49
CA LEU A 42 -2.00 -31.02 5.84
C LEU A 42 -1.42 -32.21 5.08
N ILE A 43 -0.25 -32.04 4.46
CA ILE A 43 0.40 -33.09 3.67
C ILE A 43 1.12 -34.11 4.56
N SER A 44 1.60 -33.68 5.73
CA SER A 44 2.17 -34.59 6.72
C SER A 44 1.10 -35.38 7.49
N TYR A 45 -0.15 -34.91 7.52
CA TYR A 45 -1.30 -35.63 8.05
C TYR A 45 -1.71 -36.77 7.09
N SER A 46 -0.90 -37.82 7.02
CA SER A 46 -1.37 -39.13 6.58
C SER A 46 -1.95 -39.82 7.81
N PRO A 47 -3.25 -40.19 7.84
CA PRO A 47 -3.74 -41.07 8.88
C PRO A 47 -2.84 -42.30 8.90
N ALA A 48 -2.30 -42.64 10.08
CA ALA A 48 -1.67 -43.93 10.24
C ALA A 48 -2.67 -44.98 9.75
N PRO A 49 -2.29 -45.92 8.85
CA PRO A 49 -3.18 -47.02 8.53
C PRO A 49 -3.58 -47.64 9.86
N GLY A 50 -4.88 -47.76 10.11
CA GLY A 50 -5.38 -48.32 11.35
C GLY A 50 -4.77 -49.70 11.56
N GLU A 51 -4.59 -50.11 12.81
CA GLU A 51 -4.09 -51.44 13.21
C GLU A 51 -4.88 -52.63 12.62
N ASN A 52 -5.87 -52.41 11.74
CA ASN A 52 -6.71 -53.42 11.11
C ASN A 52 -6.88 -53.27 9.59
N ASP A 53 -6.04 -52.50 8.87
CA ASP A 53 -6.12 -52.49 7.40
C ASP A 53 -5.45 -53.74 6.80
N TYR A 54 -6.17 -54.85 6.88
CA TYR A 54 -5.95 -56.05 6.06
C TYR A 54 -6.28 -55.71 4.61
N SER A 55 -5.30 -55.22 3.85
CA SER A 55 -5.41 -55.16 2.40
C SER A 55 -5.06 -56.52 1.80
N GLU A 56 -6.10 -57.29 1.43
CA GLU A 56 -5.98 -58.35 0.44
C GLU A 56 -5.50 -57.74 -0.88
N ILE A 57 -4.22 -57.94 -1.22
CA ILE A 57 -3.71 -57.65 -2.56
C ILE A 57 -3.68 -58.97 -3.34
N ILE A 58 -4.79 -59.24 -4.02
CA ILE A 58 -4.88 -60.20 -5.12
C ILE A 58 -4.29 -59.48 -6.33
N TYR A 59 -3.03 -59.74 -6.68
CA TYR A 59 -2.46 -59.77 -8.04
C TYR A 59 -0.97 -60.15 -7.90
N GLY A 60 -0.55 -61.24 -8.57
CA GLY A 60 0.82 -61.73 -8.51
C GLY A 60 1.75 -60.87 -9.38
N PRO A 61 2.89 -60.39 -8.86
CA PRO A 61 3.90 -59.78 -9.72
C PRO A 61 4.64 -60.87 -10.49
N THR A 62 4.75 -60.68 -11.81
CA THR A 62 5.74 -61.35 -12.67
C THR A 62 7.10 -60.70 -12.45
N PHE A 63 8.18 -61.52 -12.48
CA PHE A 63 9.59 -61.20 -12.25
C PHE A 63 10.24 -60.07 -13.11
N GLY A 64 9.46 -59.25 -13.82
CA GLY A 64 9.89 -58.43 -14.95
C GLY A 64 10.60 -57.09 -14.65
N SER A 65 10.90 -56.74 -13.40
CA SER A 65 11.47 -55.43 -13.04
C SER A 65 12.84 -55.47 -12.36
N VAL A 66 13.47 -56.63 -12.23
CA VAL A 66 14.84 -56.71 -11.68
C VAL A 66 15.83 -56.55 -12.84
N GLU A 67 16.41 -55.35 -13.00
CA GLU A 67 17.49 -55.12 -13.97
C GLU A 67 18.64 -56.12 -13.76
N TYR A 68 18.91 -56.92 -14.79
CA TYR A 68 19.87 -58.01 -14.81
C TYR A 68 21.31 -57.50 -14.62
N GLN A 69 21.78 -57.46 -13.37
CA GLN A 69 23.20 -57.29 -13.06
C GLN A 69 23.84 -58.67 -12.82
N ASN A 70 24.95 -58.95 -13.51
CA ASN A 70 25.77 -60.13 -13.25
C ASN A 70 26.19 -60.17 -11.77
N ASN A 71 26.10 -61.33 -11.13
CA ASN A 71 26.36 -61.60 -9.69
C ASN A 71 25.21 -61.27 -8.72
N LEU A 72 24.00 -61.79 -8.97
CA LEU A 72 22.94 -61.82 -7.96
C LEU A 72 23.33 -62.76 -6.80
N SER A 73 23.15 -62.30 -5.56
CA SER A 73 23.32 -63.16 -4.38
C SER A 73 22.16 -63.03 -3.40
N ILE A 74 21.97 -64.07 -2.60
CA ILE A 74 21.08 -64.09 -1.45
C ILE A 74 21.94 -64.36 -0.23
N THR A 75 21.65 -63.67 0.85
CA THR A 75 22.42 -63.82 2.08
C THR A 75 21.62 -64.59 3.13
N ARG A 76 22.25 -65.60 3.75
CA ARG A 76 21.70 -66.28 4.91
C ARG A 76 22.55 -65.91 6.13
N ILE A 77 21.89 -65.44 7.18
CA ILE A 77 22.54 -65.19 8.48
C ILE A 77 22.27 -66.42 9.34
N LYS A 78 23.33 -67.10 9.79
CA LYS A 78 23.22 -68.26 10.66
C LYS A 78 22.63 -67.84 12.01
N ASP A 79 21.84 -68.71 12.62
CA ASP A 79 21.41 -68.58 14.00
C ASP A 79 22.09 -69.68 14.81
N SER A 80 22.69 -69.35 15.95
CA SER A 80 23.46 -70.30 16.76
C SER A 80 22.61 -71.40 17.41
N GLY A 81 21.27 -71.26 17.42
CA GLY A 81 20.34 -72.29 17.85
C GLY A 81 19.83 -73.21 16.72
N CYS A 82 20.34 -73.04 15.50
CA CYS A 82 19.87 -73.76 14.31
C CYS A 82 20.78 -74.91 13.82
N ASP A 83 21.90 -75.18 14.49
CA ASP A 83 22.91 -76.17 14.06
C ASP A 83 22.51 -77.65 14.31
N GLY A 84 21.28 -77.91 14.77
CA GLY A 84 20.77 -79.24 15.18
C GLY A 84 19.74 -79.89 14.26
N GLY A 85 19.62 -79.49 12.99
CA GLY A 85 18.76 -80.17 11.99
C GLY A 85 17.27 -79.78 11.98
N TYR A 86 16.83 -78.86 12.84
CA TYR A 86 15.44 -78.35 12.86
C TYR A 86 15.24 -77.02 12.13
N CYS A 87 16.30 -76.41 11.59
CA CYS A 87 16.20 -75.16 10.84
C CYS A 87 16.39 -75.41 9.35
N LEU A 88 15.34 -75.09 8.59
CA LEU A 88 15.13 -75.32 7.14
C LEU A 88 16.36 -75.01 6.29
N PRO A 89 17.29 -75.97 6.08
CA PRO A 89 18.55 -75.70 5.41
C PRO A 89 18.37 -75.66 3.90
N GLU A 90 17.28 -76.26 3.40
CA GLU A 90 16.92 -76.34 1.98
C GLU A 90 16.29 -75.06 1.45
N LEU A 91 15.84 -74.13 2.31
CA LEU A 91 15.14 -72.91 1.88
C LEU A 91 16.00 -72.07 0.93
N GLY A 92 17.29 -71.92 1.23
CA GLY A 92 18.23 -71.24 0.34
C GLY A 92 18.32 -71.90 -1.05
N ASN A 93 18.34 -73.24 -1.09
CA ASN A 93 18.37 -73.99 -2.34
C ASN A 93 17.06 -73.88 -3.11
N VAL A 94 15.90 -73.89 -2.44
CA VAL A 94 14.59 -73.70 -3.08
C VAL A 94 14.50 -72.31 -3.72
N ILE A 95 14.93 -71.26 -3.00
CA ILE A 95 14.95 -69.89 -3.54
C ILE A 95 15.90 -69.83 -4.75
N LYS A 96 17.10 -70.41 -4.65
CA LYS A 96 18.07 -70.45 -5.75
C LYS A 96 17.52 -71.16 -6.99
N THR A 97 16.86 -72.31 -6.82
CA THR A 97 16.24 -73.06 -7.93
C THR A 97 15.06 -72.29 -8.52
N MET A 98 14.27 -71.59 -7.71
CA MET A 98 13.19 -70.73 -8.20
C MET A 98 13.70 -69.58 -9.06
N ILE A 99 14.74 -68.88 -8.60
CA ILE A 99 15.38 -67.81 -9.38
C ILE A 99 15.95 -68.36 -10.69
N LYS A 100 16.64 -69.51 -10.64
CA LYS A 100 17.17 -70.14 -11.85
C LYS A 100 16.07 -70.52 -12.85
N THR A 101 14.95 -71.05 -12.37
CA THR A 101 13.84 -71.51 -13.24
C THR A 101 13.06 -70.35 -13.85
N GLU A 102 12.91 -69.23 -13.14
CA GLU A 102 12.02 -68.13 -13.54
C GLU A 102 12.77 -66.95 -14.19
N LEU A 103 14.05 -66.76 -13.87
CA LEU A 103 14.89 -65.66 -14.37
C LEU A 103 16.07 -66.12 -15.24
N ASP A 104 16.37 -67.43 -15.29
CA ASP A 104 17.57 -68.00 -15.95
C ASP A 104 18.91 -67.43 -15.42
N ILE A 105 18.94 -67.04 -14.13
CA ILE A 105 20.14 -66.51 -13.45
C ILE A 105 20.61 -67.50 -12.37
N ASP A 106 21.91 -67.81 -12.35
CA ASP A 106 22.53 -68.56 -11.25
C ASP A 106 22.88 -67.63 -10.07
N ALA A 107 21.99 -67.59 -9.07
CA ALA A 107 22.21 -66.83 -7.83
C ALA A 107 23.21 -67.54 -6.88
N LYS A 108 24.09 -66.77 -6.22
CA LYS A 108 24.98 -67.27 -5.16
C LYS A 108 24.34 -67.13 -3.77
N ILE A 109 24.60 -68.08 -2.87
CA ILE A 109 24.19 -67.96 -1.45
C ILE A 109 25.43 -67.64 -0.63
N ASN A 110 25.39 -66.55 0.12
CA ASN A 110 26.46 -66.15 1.03
C ASN A 110 26.00 -66.36 2.48
N ASP A 111 26.81 -67.01 3.29
CA ASP A 111 26.52 -67.27 4.70
C ASP A 111 27.34 -66.34 5.60
N PHE A 112 26.70 -65.74 6.60
CA PHE A 112 27.35 -64.92 7.63
C PHE A 112 26.90 -65.36 9.02
N ASP A 113 27.76 -65.21 10.03
CA ASP A 113 27.45 -65.65 11.39
C ASP A 113 26.64 -64.60 12.17
N SER A 114 26.66 -63.33 11.74
CA SER A 114 25.86 -62.25 12.33
C SER A 114 25.51 -61.14 11.34
N PHE A 115 24.49 -60.32 11.69
CA PHE A 115 24.14 -59.13 10.90
C PHE A 115 25.26 -58.07 10.89
N GLU A 116 26.02 -57.95 11.98
CA GLU A 116 27.13 -56.99 12.09
C GLU A 116 28.28 -57.35 11.16
N GLU A 117 28.50 -58.64 10.93
CA GLU A 117 29.48 -59.14 9.96
C GLU A 117 29.04 -58.85 8.52
N LEU A 118 27.76 -59.04 8.21
CA LEU A 118 27.17 -58.67 6.92
C LEU A 118 27.30 -57.16 6.64
N ASP A 119 26.96 -56.31 7.62
CA ASP A 119 27.05 -54.85 7.49
C ASP A 119 28.51 -54.39 7.28
N ARG A 120 29.46 -55.02 7.98
CA ARG A 120 30.90 -54.75 7.80
C ARG A 120 31.38 -55.17 6.41
N TYR A 121 30.98 -56.35 5.94
CA TYR A 121 31.31 -56.86 4.61
C TYR A 121 30.75 -55.98 3.49
N GLN A 122 29.49 -55.54 3.61
CA GLN A 122 28.87 -54.63 2.64
C GLN A 122 29.57 -53.26 2.60
N LYS A 123 29.97 -52.72 3.75
CA LYS A 123 30.75 -51.48 3.83
C LYS A 123 32.13 -51.60 3.19
N GLU A 124 32.80 -52.74 3.33
CA GLU A 124 34.09 -52.98 2.69
C GLU A 124 33.97 -53.11 1.16
N ILE A 125 32.98 -53.86 0.66
CA ILE A 125 32.74 -54.05 -0.78
C ILE A 125 32.24 -52.77 -1.47
N SER A 126 31.49 -51.91 -0.77
CA SER A 126 31.01 -50.64 -1.33
C SER A 126 32.13 -49.67 -1.75
N LYS A 127 33.38 -49.90 -1.31
CA LYS A 127 34.56 -49.12 -1.67
C LYS A 127 35.10 -49.46 -3.07
N ASP A 128 34.77 -50.63 -3.63
CA ASP A 128 35.29 -51.09 -4.91
C ASP A 128 34.16 -51.38 -5.91
N ARG A 129 33.87 -50.42 -6.80
CA ARG A 129 32.67 -50.43 -7.68
C ARG A 129 32.61 -51.59 -8.67
N GLN A 130 33.73 -52.27 -8.95
CA GLN A 130 33.76 -53.38 -9.90
C GLN A 130 33.41 -54.75 -9.28
N GLN A 131 33.33 -54.85 -7.95
CA GLN A 131 33.05 -56.10 -7.23
C GLN A 131 31.77 -56.07 -6.38
N SER A 132 30.90 -55.07 -6.57
CA SER A 132 29.67 -54.95 -5.77
C SER A 132 28.75 -56.14 -6.00
N ILE A 133 28.60 -56.98 -4.97
CA ILE A 133 27.64 -58.07 -4.94
C ILE A 133 26.24 -57.47 -4.87
N ASN A 134 25.37 -57.81 -5.82
CA ASN A 134 23.99 -57.36 -5.81
C ASN A 134 23.18 -58.32 -4.92
N ASN A 135 23.19 -58.05 -3.61
CA ASN A 135 22.48 -58.85 -2.63
C ASN A 135 20.99 -58.52 -2.66
N LEU A 136 20.17 -59.46 -3.11
CA LEU A 136 18.72 -59.25 -3.29
C LEU A 136 18.01 -59.05 -1.95
N PHE A 137 18.34 -59.89 -0.97
CA PHE A 137 17.91 -59.78 0.43
C PHE A 137 18.78 -60.69 1.32
N ALA A 138 18.78 -60.43 2.62
CA ALA A 138 19.28 -61.35 3.63
C ALA A 138 18.13 -61.90 4.49
N TYR A 139 18.26 -63.12 4.98
CA TYR A 139 17.27 -63.70 5.89
C TYR A 139 17.94 -64.41 7.06
N LYS A 140 17.28 -64.38 8.21
CA LYS A 140 17.63 -65.11 9.43
C LYS A 140 16.42 -65.91 9.88
N ILE A 141 16.57 -67.22 10.05
CA ILE A 141 15.54 -68.06 10.67
C ILE A 141 15.71 -67.95 12.19
N VAL A 142 14.63 -67.71 12.92
CA VAL A 142 14.65 -67.56 14.38
C VAL A 142 14.38 -68.90 15.04
N ASN A 143 15.05 -69.16 16.17
CA ASN A 143 14.78 -70.30 17.06
C ASN A 143 13.26 -70.50 17.32
N ASN A 144 12.82 -71.77 17.32
CA ASN A 144 11.43 -72.27 17.36
C ASN A 144 10.71 -72.41 16.00
N SER A 145 11.40 -72.17 14.88
CA SER A 145 10.86 -72.54 13.58
C SER A 145 10.93 -74.06 13.38
N TRP A 146 9.83 -74.71 13.00
CA TRP A 146 9.78 -76.15 12.74
C TRP A 146 8.87 -76.46 11.55
N TYR A 147 9.16 -77.58 10.88
CA TYR A 147 8.37 -78.10 9.78
C TYR A 147 8.29 -79.62 9.90
N ASN A 148 7.07 -80.16 9.86
CA ASN A 148 6.82 -81.59 9.86
C ASN A 148 6.34 -82.06 8.48
N LYS A 149 6.94 -83.15 7.97
CA LYS A 149 6.69 -83.73 6.65
C LYS A 149 6.12 -85.16 6.74
N GLU A 150 5.75 -85.63 7.93
CA GLU A 150 5.20 -86.98 8.11
C GLU A 150 3.74 -87.09 7.65
N GLY A 151 3.50 -87.81 6.56
CA GLY A 151 2.15 -88.13 6.05
C GLY A 151 1.51 -87.05 5.16
N ASP A 152 0.19 -87.13 5.00
CA ASP A 152 -0.61 -86.16 4.23
C ASP A 152 -0.83 -84.83 4.96
N ASP A 153 -0.51 -84.77 6.26
CA ASP A 153 -0.74 -83.59 7.11
C ASP A 153 0.57 -82.80 7.30
N ARG A 154 0.76 -81.74 6.49
CA ARG A 154 1.97 -80.91 6.51
C ARG A 154 1.74 -79.67 7.36
N SER A 155 2.45 -79.55 8.47
CA SER A 155 2.38 -78.38 9.36
C SER A 155 3.75 -77.73 9.52
N ALA A 156 3.77 -76.40 9.49
CA ALA A 156 4.97 -75.60 9.65
C ALA A 156 4.67 -74.40 10.52
N ASN A 157 5.56 -74.08 11.47
CA ASN A 157 5.61 -72.78 12.10
C ASN A 157 6.98 -72.18 11.78
N ILE A 158 7.01 -71.13 10.94
CA ILE A 158 8.25 -70.55 10.43
C ILE A 158 8.31 -69.09 10.85
N THR A 159 9.28 -68.76 11.71
CA THR A 159 9.58 -67.39 12.10
C THR A 159 10.88 -66.96 11.45
N CYS A 160 10.82 -65.98 10.55
CA CYS A 160 11.98 -65.49 9.82
C CYS A 160 12.06 -63.96 9.89
N VAL A 161 13.27 -63.46 10.11
CA VAL A 161 13.62 -62.04 9.98
C VAL A 161 14.24 -61.82 8.61
N LEU A 162 13.57 -61.00 7.80
CA LEU A 162 14.04 -60.59 6.48
C LEU A 162 14.71 -59.22 6.58
N PHE A 163 15.89 -59.10 5.98
CA PHE A 163 16.61 -57.85 5.79
C PHE A 163 16.65 -57.54 4.30
N TYR A 164 16.06 -56.43 3.88
CA TYR A 164 15.98 -56.04 2.48
C TYR A 164 16.24 -54.54 2.34
N ASN A 165 16.61 -54.11 1.14
CA ASN A 165 16.71 -52.68 0.83
C ASN A 165 15.30 -52.09 0.63
N SER A 166 15.02 -50.90 1.18
CA SER A 166 13.70 -50.28 1.22
C SER A 166 13.05 -50.12 -0.16
N SER A 167 13.87 -50.01 -1.22
CA SER A 167 13.43 -49.92 -2.61
C SER A 167 12.81 -51.21 -3.16
N ASN A 168 13.07 -52.38 -2.55
CA ASN A 168 12.71 -53.70 -3.11
C ASN A 168 11.63 -54.44 -2.29
N PHE A 169 10.99 -53.75 -1.33
CA PHE A 169 10.04 -54.33 -0.37
C PHE A 169 8.90 -55.14 -1.01
N TYR A 170 8.21 -54.53 -1.99
CA TYR A 170 7.01 -55.11 -2.60
C TYR A 170 7.32 -56.35 -3.46
N GLU A 171 8.56 -56.51 -3.91
CA GLU A 171 8.98 -57.63 -4.76
C GLU A 171 9.51 -58.82 -3.96
N ILE A 172 10.18 -58.58 -2.83
CA ILE A 172 10.91 -59.62 -2.08
C ILE A 172 9.99 -60.50 -1.23
N ILE A 173 8.99 -59.92 -0.56
CA ILE A 173 8.08 -60.66 0.33
C ILE A 173 7.30 -61.75 -0.43
N PRO A 174 6.71 -61.47 -1.62
CA PRO A 174 6.04 -62.51 -2.42
C PRO A 174 6.97 -63.64 -2.87
N ILE A 175 8.22 -63.31 -3.24
CA ILE A 175 9.23 -64.31 -3.66
C ILE A 175 9.56 -65.25 -2.50
N PHE A 176 9.85 -64.67 -1.33
CA PHE A 176 10.16 -65.43 -0.12
C PHE A 176 8.96 -66.30 0.32
N ARG A 177 7.75 -65.73 0.26
CA ARG A 177 6.49 -66.45 0.52
C ARG A 177 6.32 -67.66 -0.40
N ARG A 178 6.54 -67.49 -1.71
CA ARG A 178 6.40 -68.57 -2.71
C ARG A 178 7.48 -69.64 -2.54
N ALA A 179 8.69 -69.27 -2.13
CA ALA A 179 9.75 -70.24 -1.82
C ALA A 179 9.42 -71.11 -0.61
N ILE A 180 8.86 -70.53 0.45
CA ILE A 180 8.36 -71.31 1.60
C ILE A 180 7.26 -72.28 1.15
N TYR A 181 6.32 -71.84 0.30
CA TYR A 181 5.28 -72.72 -0.21
C TYR A 181 5.83 -73.89 -1.04
N LYS A 182 6.76 -73.63 -1.98
CA LYS A 182 7.36 -74.66 -2.84
C LYS A 182 8.20 -75.68 -2.05
N MET A 183 8.75 -75.25 -0.92
CA MET A 183 9.46 -76.12 0.02
C MET A 183 8.51 -77.05 0.79
N ILE A 184 7.33 -76.55 1.20
CA ILE A 184 6.32 -77.33 1.93
C ILE A 184 5.55 -78.25 0.97
N TYR A 185 5.20 -77.77 -0.22
CA TYR A 185 4.45 -78.52 -1.24
C TYR A 185 5.15 -78.48 -2.60
N SER A 186 5.81 -79.58 -2.98
CA SER A 186 6.51 -79.72 -4.26
C SER A 186 5.59 -79.74 -5.48
N ASP A 187 4.33 -80.16 -5.34
CA ASP A 187 3.46 -80.57 -6.46
C ASP A 187 2.08 -79.87 -6.55
N VAL A 188 1.81 -78.83 -5.76
CA VAL A 188 0.46 -78.19 -5.74
C VAL A 188 0.39 -76.97 -6.68
N LYS A 189 -0.67 -76.90 -7.50
CA LYS A 189 -1.11 -75.69 -8.22
C LYS A 189 -2.16 -74.94 -7.39
N ASN A 190 -1.98 -73.62 -7.29
CA ASN A 190 -2.59 -72.53 -6.49
C ASN A 190 -4.02 -72.58 -5.85
N SER A 191 -4.83 -73.62 -5.94
CA SER A 191 -6.20 -73.61 -5.39
C SER A 191 -6.36 -74.59 -4.23
N ASP A 192 -6.81 -74.05 -3.08
CA ASP A 192 -7.20 -74.70 -1.81
C ASP A 192 -6.15 -74.69 -0.69
N ILE A 193 -5.65 -73.50 -0.33
CA ILE A 193 -4.97 -73.28 0.94
C ILE A 193 -5.55 -72.03 1.62
N HIS A 194 -6.31 -72.23 2.71
CA HIS A 194 -6.65 -71.15 3.64
C HIS A 194 -5.51 -70.97 4.65
N TYR A 195 -4.93 -69.77 4.72
CA TYR A 195 -3.88 -69.44 5.67
C TYR A 195 -4.06 -68.03 6.22
N GLN A 196 -3.69 -67.84 7.49
CA GLN A 196 -3.68 -66.54 8.15
C GLN A 196 -2.23 -66.22 8.53
N ILE A 197 -1.55 -65.43 7.69
CA ILE A 197 -0.18 -64.98 7.98
C ILE A 197 -0.27 -63.63 8.70
N THR A 198 0.18 -63.60 9.94
CA THR A 198 0.31 -62.34 10.70
C THR A 198 1.72 -61.80 10.49
N VAL A 199 1.87 -60.81 9.61
CA VAL A 199 3.12 -60.04 9.51
C VAL A 199 3.14 -59.04 10.67
N LYS A 200 3.86 -59.36 11.74
CA LYS A 200 4.25 -58.34 12.72
C LYS A 200 5.34 -57.48 12.10
N ASN A 201 4.93 -56.40 11.44
CA ASN A 201 5.85 -55.33 11.09
C ASN A 201 6.25 -54.59 12.37
N GLU A 202 7.28 -55.08 13.05
CA GLU A 202 8.18 -54.16 13.74
C GLU A 202 9.03 -53.50 12.67
N LEU A 203 8.43 -52.55 11.94
CA LEU A 203 9.23 -51.44 11.47
C LEU A 203 9.91 -50.94 12.74
N LYS A 204 11.22 -51.18 12.90
CA LYS A 204 12.04 -50.17 13.56
C LYS A 204 11.65 -48.91 12.82
N LYS A 205 10.80 -48.09 13.44
CA LYS A 205 10.56 -46.74 12.99
C LYS A 205 11.96 -46.22 12.75
N ASP A 206 12.37 -46.08 11.49
CA ASP A 206 13.44 -45.17 11.19
C ASP A 206 13.06 -43.93 11.98
N ALA A 207 13.96 -43.51 12.87
CA ALA A 207 13.68 -42.54 13.92
C ALA A 207 13.31 -41.15 13.36
N SER A 208 12.93 -41.05 12.10
CA SER A 208 12.51 -39.87 11.38
C SER A 208 11.26 -40.20 10.55
N GLY A 209 10.09 -40.33 11.18
CA GLY A 209 8.79 -40.27 10.49
C GLY A 209 8.50 -38.92 9.81
N ILE A 210 9.55 -38.22 9.36
CA ILE A 210 9.54 -36.88 8.78
C ILE A 210 10.18 -37.01 7.39
N ASN A 211 9.35 -36.99 6.35
CA ASN A 211 9.83 -36.94 4.98
C ASN A 211 10.66 -35.67 4.77
N PRO A 212 11.88 -35.72 4.18
CA PRO A 212 12.69 -34.54 3.90
C PRO A 212 11.97 -33.56 2.95
N LEU A 213 11.06 -34.08 2.11
CA LEU A 213 10.14 -33.28 1.31
C LEU A 213 9.23 -32.41 2.18
N ASN A 214 8.69 -32.92 3.28
CA ASN A 214 7.81 -32.16 4.17
C ASN A 214 8.56 -30.96 4.77
N ILE A 215 9.82 -31.14 5.20
CA ILE A 215 10.66 -30.07 5.73
C ILE A 215 10.91 -28.96 4.68
N ILE A 216 11.17 -29.35 3.43
CA ILE A 216 11.33 -28.41 2.32
C ILE A 216 10.06 -27.58 2.12
N MET A 217 8.87 -28.16 2.29
CA MET A 217 7.61 -27.44 2.18
C MET A 217 7.45 -26.35 3.25
N TYR A 218 7.90 -26.60 4.49
CA TYR A 218 7.93 -25.57 5.55
C TYR A 218 8.82 -24.38 5.17
N PHE A 219 10.00 -24.64 4.57
CA PHE A 219 10.94 -23.58 4.16
C PHE A 219 10.44 -22.68 3.02
N LEU A 220 9.52 -23.17 2.20
CA LEU A 220 9.05 -22.47 1.01
C LEU A 220 7.66 -21.85 1.23
N LEU A 221 6.69 -22.65 1.69
CA LEU A 221 5.29 -22.24 1.68
C LEU A 221 4.95 -21.24 2.78
N ILE A 222 5.54 -21.35 3.97
CA ILE A 222 5.26 -20.41 5.07
C ILE A 222 5.83 -19.01 4.74
N PRO A 223 7.09 -18.86 4.29
CA PRO A 223 7.59 -17.55 3.86
C PRO A 223 6.84 -16.96 2.68
N ILE A 224 6.39 -17.78 1.72
CA ILE A 224 5.52 -17.31 0.62
C ILE A 224 4.17 -16.82 1.15
N GLY A 225 3.54 -17.57 2.06
CA GLY A 225 2.28 -17.16 2.70
C GLY A 225 2.43 -15.82 3.44
N ILE A 226 3.52 -15.63 4.18
CA ILE A 226 3.82 -14.37 4.87
C ILE A 226 4.15 -13.25 3.88
N ALA A 227 4.86 -13.52 2.79
CA ALA A 227 5.13 -12.54 1.74
C ALA A 227 3.85 -12.04 1.07
N LEU A 228 2.91 -12.95 0.78
CA LEU A 228 1.58 -12.63 0.25
C LEU A 228 0.81 -11.77 1.25
N PHE A 229 0.70 -12.24 2.49
CA PHE A 229 0.01 -11.53 3.55
C PHE A 229 0.53 -10.09 3.71
N THR A 230 1.85 -9.94 3.86
CA THR A 230 2.48 -8.63 4.09
C THR A 230 2.32 -7.71 2.88
N SER A 231 2.45 -8.22 1.65
CA SER A 231 2.37 -7.38 0.45
C SER A 231 0.98 -6.75 0.25
N PHE A 232 -0.10 -7.45 0.58
CA PHE A 232 -1.46 -6.96 0.37
C PHE A 232 -2.03 -6.20 1.58
N SER A 233 -1.73 -6.63 2.80
CA SER A 233 -2.24 -5.99 4.03
C SER A 233 -1.72 -4.56 4.23
N PHE A 234 -0.59 -4.19 3.61
CA PHE A 234 0.02 -2.85 3.71
C PHE A 234 -0.17 -1.95 2.48
N GLY A 235 -0.91 -2.39 1.45
CA GLY A 235 -1.14 -1.59 0.23
C GLY A 235 -1.74 -0.21 0.49
N GLN A 236 -2.58 -0.07 1.53
CA GLN A 236 -3.17 1.21 1.91
C GLN A 236 -2.14 2.25 2.38
N ILE A 237 -1.05 1.81 3.01
CA ILE A 237 -0.02 2.75 3.53
C ILE A 237 0.82 3.28 2.38
N ILE A 238 1.08 2.44 1.37
CA ILE A 238 1.70 2.85 0.12
C ILE A 238 0.80 3.89 -0.56
N GLU A 239 -0.52 3.66 -0.61
CA GLU A 239 -1.47 4.64 -1.12
C GLU A 239 -1.43 5.96 -0.34
N ASP A 240 -1.48 5.92 1.00
CA ASP A 240 -1.44 7.11 1.84
C ASP A 240 -0.11 7.88 1.68
N LEU A 241 1.02 7.20 1.44
CA LEU A 241 2.32 7.84 1.21
C LEU A 241 2.45 8.50 -0.17
N HIS A 242 1.80 7.96 -1.19
CA HIS A 242 1.83 8.48 -2.56
C HIS A 242 0.74 9.49 -2.86
N THR A 243 -0.38 9.45 -2.15
CA THR A 243 -1.50 10.38 -2.33
C THR A 243 -1.37 11.59 -1.42
N GLN A 244 -2.11 12.66 -1.75
CA GLN A 244 -2.16 13.86 -0.92
C GLN A 244 -2.95 13.66 0.39
N ILE A 245 -3.60 12.50 0.60
CA ILE A 245 -4.44 12.22 1.76
C ILE A 245 -3.65 12.39 3.06
N ARG A 246 -2.45 11.80 3.15
CA ARG A 246 -1.60 11.90 4.35
C ARG A 246 -1.15 13.32 4.61
N ASN A 247 -0.69 14.04 3.59
CA ASN A 247 -0.27 15.43 3.72
C ASN A 247 -1.45 16.31 4.17
N PHE A 248 -2.66 16.05 3.64
CA PHE A 248 -3.87 16.72 4.06
C PHE A 248 -4.19 16.47 5.54
N MET A 249 -4.20 15.21 5.98
CA MET A 249 -4.43 14.86 7.39
C MET A 249 -3.43 15.56 8.32
N ILE A 250 -2.15 15.60 7.94
CA ILE A 250 -1.10 16.29 8.70
C ILE A 250 -1.34 17.80 8.71
N SER A 251 -1.77 18.39 7.59
CA SER A 251 -2.11 19.82 7.51
C SER A 251 -3.32 20.19 8.38
N CYS A 252 -4.26 19.26 8.59
CA CYS A 252 -5.38 19.41 9.54
C CYS A 252 -4.95 19.20 11.02
N GLY A 253 -3.66 19.00 11.27
CA GLY A 253 -3.10 18.86 12.61
C GLY A 253 -2.98 17.44 13.15
N LEU A 254 -3.10 16.41 12.30
CA LEU A 254 -2.79 15.05 12.69
C LEU A 254 -1.31 14.92 13.05
N ASN A 255 -1.03 14.48 14.27
CA ASN A 255 0.33 14.18 14.69
C ASN A 255 0.89 12.98 13.90
N ARG A 256 2.06 13.14 13.29
CA ARG A 256 2.75 12.10 12.51
C ARG A 256 2.99 10.81 13.31
N PHE A 257 3.33 10.95 14.60
CA PHE A 257 3.51 9.80 15.49
C PHE A 257 2.19 9.06 15.71
N VAL A 258 1.08 9.78 15.87
CA VAL A 258 -0.26 9.18 16.02
C VAL A 258 -0.68 8.44 14.75
N TYR A 259 -0.39 9.01 13.57
CA TYR A 259 -0.62 8.35 12.29
C TYR A 259 0.10 6.99 12.21
N TRP A 260 1.39 6.96 12.51
CA TRP A 260 2.15 5.71 12.49
C TRP A 260 1.66 4.73 13.55
N LEU A 261 1.50 5.19 14.80
CA LEU A 261 1.05 4.35 15.91
C LEU A 261 -0.32 3.70 15.65
N GLY A 262 -1.30 4.46 15.16
CA GLY A 262 -2.64 3.94 14.89
C GLY A 262 -2.66 2.87 13.80
N ASN A 263 -1.87 3.05 12.74
CA ASN A 263 -1.71 2.03 11.70
C ASN A 263 -0.98 0.79 12.23
N ILE A 264 0.11 0.96 12.98
CA ILE A 264 0.88 -0.15 13.58
C ILE A 264 0.00 -0.99 14.50
N ILE A 265 -0.86 -0.36 15.32
CA ILE A 265 -1.73 -1.09 16.25
C ILE A 265 -2.68 -2.02 15.47
N ILE A 266 -3.37 -1.50 14.46
CA ILE A 266 -4.33 -2.31 13.69
C ILE A 266 -3.63 -3.38 12.86
N ASP A 267 -2.52 -3.02 12.23
CA ASP A 267 -1.71 -3.97 11.47
C ASP A 267 -1.18 -5.08 12.40
N SER A 268 -0.68 -4.74 13.60
CA SER A 268 -0.20 -5.73 14.59
C SER A 268 -1.33 -6.63 15.10
N VAL A 269 -2.53 -6.11 15.34
CA VAL A 269 -3.70 -6.91 15.76
C VAL A 269 -4.09 -7.89 14.66
N HIS A 270 -4.13 -7.45 13.40
CA HIS A 270 -4.41 -8.32 12.27
C HIS A 270 -3.37 -9.45 12.19
N MET A 271 -2.08 -9.12 12.32
CA MET A 271 -1.00 -10.10 12.31
C MET A 271 -1.14 -11.13 13.43
N ILE A 272 -1.46 -10.70 14.66
CA ILE A 272 -1.66 -11.59 15.80
C ILE A 272 -2.77 -12.61 15.51
N ILE A 273 -3.88 -12.17 14.91
CA ILE A 273 -5.00 -13.05 14.55
C ILE A 273 -4.54 -14.15 13.60
N VAL A 274 -3.80 -13.80 12.52
CA VAL A 274 -3.32 -14.77 11.53
C VAL A 274 -2.32 -15.76 12.15
N VAL A 275 -1.36 -15.29 12.95
CA VAL A 275 -0.38 -16.17 13.62
C VAL A 275 -1.07 -17.14 14.57
N VAL A 276 -2.04 -16.66 15.35
CA VAL A 276 -2.80 -17.50 16.30
C VAL A 276 -3.62 -18.56 15.55
N ILE A 277 -4.28 -18.20 14.44
CA ILE A 277 -5.03 -19.16 13.61
C ILE A 277 -4.11 -20.26 13.09
N VAL A 278 -2.96 -19.89 12.50
CA VAL A 278 -1.98 -20.87 11.99
C VAL A 278 -1.46 -21.77 13.12
N HIS A 279 -1.16 -21.21 14.29
CA HIS A 279 -0.71 -21.95 15.46
C HIS A 279 -1.75 -22.97 15.96
N ILE A 280 -3.03 -22.58 16.01
CA ILE A 280 -4.14 -23.46 16.41
C ILE A 280 -4.31 -24.60 15.41
N ILE A 281 -4.29 -24.31 14.10
CA ILE A 281 -4.43 -25.33 13.05
C ILE A 281 -3.32 -26.37 13.16
N TYR A 282 -2.07 -25.94 13.33
CA TYR A 282 -0.96 -26.86 13.50
C TYR A 282 -1.05 -27.70 14.77
N HIS A 283 -1.60 -27.15 15.85
CA HIS A 283 -1.85 -27.93 17.07
C HIS A 283 -2.92 -29.00 16.86
N ILE A 284 -3.97 -28.70 16.09
CA ILE A 284 -5.03 -29.65 15.73
C ILE A 284 -4.50 -30.76 14.82
N LEU A 285 -3.65 -30.42 13.85
CA LEU A 285 -3.05 -31.38 12.92
C LEU A 285 -2.02 -32.32 13.60
N ASN A 286 -1.59 -32.00 14.82
CA ASN A 286 -0.60 -32.75 15.60
C ASN A 286 0.66 -33.13 14.81
N ASP A 287 1.14 -32.21 13.98
CA ASP A 287 2.31 -32.43 13.12
C ASP A 287 3.59 -32.63 13.95
N HIS A 288 4.35 -33.68 13.64
CA HIS A 288 5.54 -34.07 14.39
C HIS A 288 6.67 -33.03 14.33
N VAL A 289 6.87 -32.34 13.20
CA VAL A 289 7.90 -31.31 13.01
C VAL A 289 7.53 -30.05 13.80
N TYR A 290 6.27 -29.65 13.69
CA TYR A 290 5.71 -28.53 14.42
C TYR A 290 5.79 -28.74 15.92
N MET A 291 5.35 -29.89 16.43
CA MET A 291 5.31 -30.16 17.87
C MET A 291 6.71 -30.15 18.50
N ALA A 292 7.75 -30.54 17.75
CA ALA A 292 9.13 -30.47 18.21
C ALA A 292 9.64 -29.02 18.39
N ILE A 293 9.16 -28.08 17.57
CA ILE A 293 9.68 -26.70 17.47
C ILE A 293 8.60 -25.64 17.82
N LYS A 294 7.44 -26.05 18.35
CA LYS A 294 6.22 -25.20 18.46
C LYS A 294 6.44 -23.82 19.08
N ASN A 295 7.23 -23.73 20.15
CA ASN A 295 7.48 -22.48 20.86
C ASN A 295 8.38 -21.58 20.00
N TYR A 296 9.52 -22.12 19.55
CA TYR A 296 10.45 -21.40 18.69
C TYR A 296 9.76 -20.92 17.40
N LEU A 297 8.91 -21.75 16.81
CA LEU A 297 8.20 -21.44 15.58
C LEU A 297 7.19 -20.30 15.77
N PHE A 298 6.44 -20.32 16.87
CA PHE A 298 5.52 -19.24 17.19
C PHE A 298 6.24 -17.90 17.32
N TYR A 299 7.34 -17.85 18.07
CA TYR A 299 8.10 -16.61 18.26
C TYR A 299 8.82 -16.17 16.97
N SER A 300 9.34 -17.10 16.17
CA SER A 300 10.03 -16.75 14.92
C SER A 300 9.09 -16.17 13.89
N ILE A 301 7.90 -16.77 13.72
CA ILE A 301 6.86 -16.22 12.86
C ILE A 301 6.45 -14.85 13.39
N PHE A 302 6.13 -14.72 14.69
CA PHE A 302 5.64 -13.48 15.29
C PHE A 302 6.63 -12.30 15.16
N ILE A 303 7.90 -12.47 15.54
CA ILE A 303 8.90 -11.40 15.52
C ILE A 303 9.24 -11.01 14.07
N THR A 304 9.40 -11.99 13.19
CA THR A 304 9.68 -11.71 11.78
C THR A 304 8.51 -10.99 11.12
N MET A 305 7.29 -11.38 11.45
CA MET A 305 6.08 -10.70 11.02
C MET A 305 6.04 -9.24 11.45
N LEU A 306 6.36 -8.94 12.72
CA LEU A 306 6.47 -7.57 13.22
C LEU A 306 7.55 -6.77 12.47
N SER A 307 8.72 -7.38 12.23
CA SER A 307 9.78 -6.73 11.44
C SER A 307 9.36 -6.49 9.99
N SER A 308 8.56 -7.38 9.39
CA SER A 308 8.02 -7.20 8.04
C SER A 308 7.13 -5.96 7.93
N ILE A 309 6.32 -5.64 8.94
CA ILE A 309 5.48 -4.42 8.94
C ILE A 309 6.36 -3.18 8.76
N PHE A 310 7.39 -3.04 9.60
CA PHE A 310 8.26 -1.86 9.56
C PHE A 310 9.09 -1.81 8.27
N PHE A 311 9.54 -2.95 7.76
CA PHE A 311 10.21 -3.03 6.47
C PHE A 311 9.30 -2.55 5.33
N MET A 312 8.03 -2.94 5.34
CA MET A 312 7.05 -2.54 4.32
C MET A 312 6.78 -1.05 4.35
N TYR A 313 6.70 -0.46 5.55
CA TYR A 313 6.51 0.98 5.71
C TYR A 313 7.71 1.76 5.17
N PHE A 314 8.92 1.24 5.38
CA PHE A 314 10.14 1.78 4.79
C PHE A 314 10.14 1.67 3.26
N MET A 315 9.81 0.51 2.70
CA MET A 315 9.74 0.30 1.25
C MET A 315 8.70 1.21 0.57
N GLY A 316 7.63 1.56 1.28
CA GLY A 316 6.64 2.53 0.82
C GLY A 316 7.19 3.93 0.50
N PHE A 317 8.33 4.33 1.07
CA PHE A 317 9.01 5.59 0.73
C PHE A 317 9.91 5.51 -0.51
N ILE A 318 10.38 4.30 -0.85
CA ILE A 318 11.33 4.08 -1.96
C ILE A 318 10.58 3.87 -3.27
N LEU A 319 9.44 3.20 -3.21
CA LEU A 319 8.65 2.90 -4.40
C LEU A 319 8.16 4.20 -5.04
N PRO A 320 8.15 4.30 -6.37
CA PRO A 320 7.70 5.51 -7.06
C PRO A 320 6.19 5.54 -7.34
N ASN A 321 5.51 4.38 -7.37
CA ASN A 321 4.18 4.23 -7.99
C ASN A 321 3.09 3.74 -7.01
N ARG A 322 1.93 4.43 -7.07
CA ARG A 322 0.70 4.16 -6.29
C ARG A 322 0.10 2.77 -6.49
N ASN A 323 -0.11 2.34 -7.74
CA ASN A 323 -0.95 1.17 -8.04
C ASN A 323 -0.20 -0.17 -8.09
N SER A 324 1.11 -0.14 -8.34
CA SER A 324 1.91 -1.36 -8.51
C SER A 324 2.79 -1.68 -7.30
N GLY A 325 2.78 -0.84 -6.26
CA GLY A 325 3.69 -0.98 -5.11
C GLY A 325 3.55 -2.34 -4.41
N ALA A 326 2.33 -2.76 -4.09
CA ALA A 326 2.07 -4.07 -3.47
C ALA A 326 2.57 -5.24 -4.34
N THR A 327 2.31 -5.19 -5.65
CA THR A 327 2.74 -6.24 -6.61
C THR A 327 4.27 -6.28 -6.77
N ILE A 328 4.92 -5.12 -6.89
CA ILE A 328 6.39 -5.02 -6.99
C ILE A 328 7.03 -5.60 -5.74
N ILE A 329 6.49 -5.27 -4.56
CA ILE A 329 7.00 -5.77 -3.29
C ILE A 329 6.78 -7.29 -3.17
N LEU A 330 5.63 -7.80 -3.62
CA LEU A 330 5.40 -9.25 -3.65
C LEU A 330 6.44 -9.96 -4.51
N ILE A 331 6.66 -9.49 -5.74
CA ILE A 331 7.66 -10.07 -6.66
C ILE A 331 9.05 -10.02 -6.03
N PHE A 332 9.42 -8.88 -5.42
CA PHE A 332 10.70 -8.72 -4.72
C PHE A 332 10.86 -9.74 -3.58
N HIS A 333 9.84 -9.92 -2.74
CA HIS A 333 9.87 -10.91 -1.67
C HIS A 333 9.96 -12.35 -2.19
N LEU A 334 9.21 -12.69 -3.23
CA LEU A 334 9.25 -14.03 -3.83
C LEU A 334 10.63 -14.36 -4.41
N ILE A 335 11.26 -13.42 -5.12
CA ILE A 335 12.62 -13.57 -5.64
C ILE A 335 13.60 -13.82 -4.49
N ILE A 336 13.48 -13.05 -3.41
CA ILE A 336 14.37 -13.20 -2.25
C ILE A 336 14.16 -14.53 -1.55
N VAL A 337 12.92 -14.99 -1.34
CA VAL A 337 12.65 -16.30 -0.74
C VAL A 337 13.26 -17.42 -1.59
N ILE A 338 13.08 -17.38 -2.91
CA ILE A 338 13.64 -18.38 -3.82
C ILE A 338 15.18 -18.32 -3.82
N ALA A 339 15.77 -17.11 -3.80
CA ALA A 339 17.21 -16.93 -3.70
C ALA A 339 17.78 -17.44 -2.35
N ALA A 340 17.07 -17.21 -1.24
CA ALA A 340 17.42 -17.72 0.08
C ALA A 340 17.41 -19.25 0.12
N PHE A 341 16.34 -19.83 -0.41
CA PHE A 341 16.17 -21.28 -0.47
C PHE A 341 17.22 -21.94 -1.37
N SER A 342 17.42 -21.41 -2.58
CA SER A 342 18.41 -21.93 -3.53
C SER A 342 19.84 -21.76 -3.03
N SER A 343 20.18 -20.63 -2.40
CA SER A 343 21.50 -20.44 -1.80
C SER A 343 21.76 -21.43 -0.65
N GLY A 344 20.76 -21.73 0.19
CA GLY A 344 20.86 -22.75 1.22
C GLY A 344 21.12 -24.17 0.67
N LEU A 345 20.59 -24.50 -0.51
CA LEU A 345 20.80 -25.79 -1.19
C LEU A 345 22.12 -25.85 -1.98
N LEU A 346 22.40 -24.84 -2.82
CA LEU A 346 23.55 -24.82 -3.73
C LEU A 346 24.89 -24.61 -3.02
N LEU A 347 24.92 -23.75 -1.98
CA LEU A 347 26.18 -23.49 -1.28
C LEU A 347 26.66 -24.70 -0.47
N LYS A 348 25.76 -25.62 -0.07
CA LYS A 348 26.11 -26.88 0.61
C LYS A 348 27.02 -27.77 -0.24
N ALA A 349 26.93 -27.68 -1.57
CA ALA A 349 27.68 -28.54 -2.48
C ALA A 349 29.08 -28.02 -2.85
N LYS A 350 29.39 -26.74 -2.62
CA LYS A 350 30.63 -26.11 -3.12
C LYS A 350 31.37 -25.20 -2.13
N LEU A 351 30.75 -24.72 -1.05
CA LEU A 351 31.34 -23.72 -0.14
C LEU A 351 31.36 -24.24 1.31
N GLY A 352 32.36 -23.78 2.09
CA GLY A 352 32.48 -24.16 3.51
C GLY A 352 31.32 -23.63 4.36
N ILE A 353 30.85 -24.42 5.33
CA ILE A 353 29.70 -24.14 6.21
C ILE A 353 29.73 -22.73 6.81
N ASN A 354 30.90 -22.26 7.25
CA ASN A 354 31.04 -20.92 7.86
C ASN A 354 30.78 -19.78 6.86
N THR A 355 31.18 -19.94 5.60
CA THR A 355 30.94 -18.95 4.54
C THR A 355 29.46 -18.88 4.18
N VAL A 356 28.78 -20.03 4.13
CA VAL A 356 27.33 -20.10 3.89
C VAL A 356 26.56 -19.40 5.02
N ARG A 357 26.96 -19.65 6.28
CA ARG A 357 26.37 -19.00 7.46
C ARG A 357 26.56 -17.49 7.41
N PHE A 358 27.75 -17.00 7.05
CA PHE A 358 28.04 -15.57 6.94
C PHE A 358 27.19 -14.88 5.85
N ILE A 359 27.12 -15.46 4.64
CA ILE A 359 26.32 -14.91 3.54
C ILE A 359 24.84 -14.84 3.93
N ARG A 360 24.33 -15.87 4.61
CA ARG A 360 22.94 -15.89 5.08
C ARG A 360 22.65 -14.81 6.11
N CYS A 361 23.58 -14.55 7.03
CA CYS A 361 23.46 -13.47 8.01
C CYS A 361 23.32 -12.08 7.36
N ILE A 362 24.01 -11.81 6.25
CA ILE A 362 23.90 -10.54 5.52
C ILE A 362 22.47 -10.30 5.02
N PHE A 363 21.84 -11.34 4.48
CA PHE A 363 20.48 -11.25 3.95
C PHE A 363 19.39 -11.31 5.05
N CYS A 364 19.72 -11.61 6.31
CA CYS A 364 18.76 -11.63 7.42
C CYS A 364 18.14 -10.27 7.75
N ILE A 365 18.69 -9.16 7.23
CA ILE A 365 18.08 -7.83 7.41
C ILE A 365 16.69 -7.77 6.73
N ILE A 366 16.50 -8.52 5.64
CA ILE A 366 15.21 -8.61 4.97
C ILE A 366 14.33 -9.60 5.74
N PRO A 367 13.21 -9.16 6.35
CA PRO A 367 12.46 -9.99 7.29
C PRO A 367 12.00 -11.33 6.70
N VAL A 368 11.47 -11.32 5.48
CA VAL A 368 10.99 -12.54 4.82
C VAL A 368 12.14 -13.53 4.53
N ASN A 369 13.35 -13.03 4.23
CA ASN A 369 14.54 -13.88 4.09
C ASN A 369 14.95 -14.48 5.44
N ASN A 370 14.92 -13.66 6.50
CA ASN A 370 15.26 -14.10 7.84
C ASN A 370 14.33 -15.21 8.34
N LEU A 371 13.06 -15.20 7.92
CA LEU A 371 12.13 -16.29 8.21
C LEU A 371 12.63 -17.65 7.71
N VAL A 372 13.12 -17.72 6.47
CA VAL A 372 13.70 -18.95 5.89
C VAL A 372 14.87 -19.42 6.76
N ASN A 373 15.67 -18.50 7.29
CA ASN A 373 16.77 -18.81 8.21
C ASN A 373 16.29 -19.27 9.59
N CYS A 374 15.21 -18.69 10.13
CA CYS A 374 14.59 -19.14 11.37
C CYS A 374 14.13 -20.60 11.26
N PHE A 375 13.57 -21.01 10.13
CA PHE A 375 13.21 -22.42 9.96
C PHE A 375 14.44 -23.32 9.78
N TYR A 376 15.43 -22.87 9.00
CA TYR A 376 16.57 -23.71 8.65
C TYR A 376 17.50 -23.99 9.84
N ALA A 377 17.82 -22.99 10.66
CA ALA A 377 18.77 -23.14 11.77
C ALA A 377 18.45 -24.32 12.71
N PRO A 378 17.24 -24.43 13.29
CA PRO A 378 16.89 -25.54 14.19
C PRO A 378 16.78 -26.90 13.48
N LEU A 379 16.57 -26.92 12.16
CA LEU A 379 16.42 -28.13 11.36
C LEU A 379 17.73 -28.54 10.66
N GLU A 380 18.77 -27.70 10.70
CA GLU A 380 20.09 -27.98 10.12
C GLU A 380 20.67 -29.31 10.67
N PRO A 381 20.64 -29.61 11.99
CA PRO A 381 21.14 -30.88 12.52
C PRO A 381 20.36 -32.10 12.02
N PHE A 382 19.03 -32.00 11.89
CA PHE A 382 18.20 -33.06 11.32
C PHE A 382 18.57 -33.32 9.85
N ILE A 383 18.74 -32.25 9.07
CA ILE A 383 19.08 -32.31 7.63
C ILE A 383 20.52 -32.80 7.39
N THR A 384 21.44 -32.59 8.33
CA THR A 384 22.86 -32.92 8.17
C THR A 384 23.26 -34.25 8.83
N PHE A 385 22.64 -34.61 9.96
CA PHE A 385 23.03 -35.76 10.76
C PHE A 385 21.91 -36.78 10.99
N GLY A 386 20.70 -36.55 10.46
CA GLY A 386 19.56 -37.47 10.59
C GLY A 386 19.04 -37.62 12.03
N SER A 387 19.42 -36.71 12.93
CA SER A 387 19.04 -36.73 14.34
C SER A 387 17.72 -36.02 14.58
N GLN A 388 16.85 -36.58 15.46
CA GLN A 388 15.56 -35.95 15.77
C GLN A 388 15.73 -34.54 16.32
N PRO A 389 14.86 -33.59 15.94
CA PRO A 389 14.82 -32.29 16.59
C PRO A 389 14.43 -32.48 18.06
N SER A 390 15.39 -32.29 18.96
CA SER A 390 15.12 -32.20 20.40
C SER A 390 14.25 -30.97 20.67
N SER A 391 13.49 -30.96 21.77
CA SER A 391 12.67 -29.80 22.14
C SER A 391 13.57 -28.58 22.36
N ILE A 392 13.59 -27.68 21.38
CA ILE A 392 14.44 -26.49 21.44
C ILE A 392 13.79 -25.51 22.41
N THR A 393 14.48 -25.24 23.52
CA THR A 393 14.08 -24.18 24.43
C THR A 393 14.69 -22.86 23.97
N LEU A 394 13.98 -21.75 24.18
CA LEU A 394 14.42 -20.41 23.78
C LEU A 394 15.78 -19.99 24.38
N PHE A 395 16.20 -20.65 25.46
CA PHE A 395 17.34 -20.26 26.28
C PHE A 395 18.59 -21.15 26.14
N THR A 396 18.57 -22.24 25.36
CA THR A 396 19.79 -23.06 25.10
C THR A 396 20.81 -22.30 24.25
N ASP A 397 22.09 -22.32 24.63
CA ASP A 397 23.16 -21.64 23.88
C ASP A 397 23.44 -22.33 22.54
N SER A 398 22.74 -21.89 21.49
CA SER A 398 22.87 -22.41 20.12
C SER A 398 22.79 -21.30 19.06
N TYR A 399 23.28 -21.63 17.86
CA TYR A 399 23.25 -20.80 16.65
C TYR A 399 21.82 -20.38 16.23
N ASP A 400 20.80 -21.12 16.70
CA ASP A 400 19.39 -20.94 16.34
C ASP A 400 18.78 -19.64 16.87
N LYS A 401 19.42 -19.00 17.85
CA LYS A 401 19.02 -17.69 18.41
C LYS A 401 19.34 -16.52 17.48
N ILE A 402 20.33 -16.65 16.59
CA ILE A 402 20.82 -15.53 15.77
C ILE A 402 19.72 -14.97 14.87
N PRO A 403 18.95 -15.77 14.09
CA PRO A 403 17.86 -15.26 13.27
C PRO A 403 16.79 -14.51 14.08
N LEU A 404 16.45 -14.98 15.29
CA LEU A 404 15.50 -14.31 16.18
C LEU A 404 16.00 -12.94 16.66
N ILE A 405 17.25 -12.87 17.09
CA ILE A 405 17.89 -11.61 17.51
C ILE A 405 17.94 -10.63 16.33
N VAL A 406 18.34 -11.10 15.15
CA VAL A 406 18.38 -10.24 13.95
C VAL A 406 17.00 -9.73 13.59
N ALA A 407 15.93 -10.54 13.69
CA ALA A 407 14.56 -10.09 13.43
C ALA A 407 14.10 -8.98 14.40
N PHE A 408 14.48 -9.10 15.67
CA PHE A 408 14.18 -8.08 16.67
C PHE A 408 14.96 -6.78 16.42
N VAL A 409 16.27 -6.90 16.12
CA VAL A 409 17.13 -5.76 15.80
C VAL A 409 16.69 -5.07 14.51
N SER A 410 16.29 -5.82 13.48
CA SER A 410 15.79 -5.26 12.23
C SER A 410 14.50 -4.47 12.44
N ALA A 411 13.58 -4.95 13.28
CA ALA A 411 12.37 -4.20 13.63
C ALA A 411 12.71 -2.83 14.26
N LEU A 412 13.62 -2.79 15.25
CA LEU A 412 14.08 -1.54 15.87
C LEU A 412 14.79 -0.62 14.88
N LEU A 413 15.63 -1.18 14.02
CA LEU A 413 16.37 -0.45 13.00
C LEU A 413 15.41 0.22 11.99
N PHE A 414 14.39 -0.49 11.51
CA PHE A 414 13.40 0.11 10.58
C PHE A 414 12.55 1.20 11.25
N ILE A 415 12.22 1.07 12.54
CA ILE A 415 11.56 2.17 13.30
C ILE A 415 12.43 3.42 13.30
N ILE A 416 13.73 3.28 13.58
CA ILE A 416 14.68 4.40 13.58
C ILE A 416 14.81 4.99 12.17
N ILE A 417 14.91 4.15 11.14
CA ILE A 417 15.00 4.61 9.74
C ILE A 417 13.75 5.41 9.35
N ILE A 418 12.55 4.91 9.64
CA ILE A 418 11.30 5.63 9.35
C ILE A 418 11.30 7.01 10.02
N TRP A 419 11.73 7.07 11.29
CA TRP A 419 11.84 8.34 12.00
C TRP A 419 12.86 9.30 11.37
N ILE A 420 14.02 8.79 10.94
CA ILE A 420 15.05 9.58 10.25
C ILE A 420 14.53 10.09 8.90
N VAL A 421 13.92 9.23 8.08
CA VAL A 421 13.37 9.58 6.77
C VAL A 421 12.32 10.68 6.91
N GLU A 422 11.42 10.54 7.88
CA GLU A 422 10.36 11.51 8.15
C GLU A 422 10.91 12.90 8.53
N LYS A 423 11.97 12.93 9.34
CA LYS A 423 12.64 14.16 9.78
C LYS A 423 13.50 14.78 8.67
N GLN A 424 14.26 13.96 7.93
CA GLN A 424 15.13 14.43 6.86
C GLN A 424 14.35 14.94 5.66
N SER A 425 13.25 14.29 5.27
CA SER A 425 12.42 14.73 4.13
C SER A 425 11.97 16.19 4.27
N GLN A 426 11.61 16.64 5.48
CA GLN A 426 11.26 18.04 5.73
C GLN A 426 12.45 18.99 5.65
N ASN A 427 13.57 18.61 6.29
CA ASN A 427 14.77 19.45 6.31
C ASN A 427 15.40 19.57 4.93
N ALA A 428 15.38 18.49 4.14
CA ALA A 428 15.82 18.48 2.76
C ALA A 428 14.99 19.45 1.93
N LYS A 429 13.65 19.35 1.96
CA LYS A 429 12.77 20.30 1.23
C LYS A 429 13.07 21.76 1.55
N LYS A 430 13.29 22.11 2.83
CA LYS A 430 13.67 23.46 3.26
C LYS A 430 15.07 23.88 2.79
N LYS A 431 16.06 22.99 2.89
CA LYS A 431 17.42 23.29 2.44
C LYS A 431 17.46 23.46 0.92
N PHE A 432 16.83 22.57 0.18
CA PHE A 432 16.75 22.64 -1.29
C PHE A 432 15.97 23.87 -1.78
N SER A 433 14.92 24.32 -1.08
CA SER A 433 14.18 25.52 -1.52
C SER A 433 14.97 26.82 -1.33
N LYS A 434 15.85 26.88 -0.32
CA LYS A 434 16.74 28.01 -0.05
C LYS A 434 18.06 27.92 -0.80
N PHE A 435 18.46 26.72 -1.20
CA PHE A 435 19.67 26.48 -1.97
C PHE A 435 19.56 27.15 -3.34
N GLY A 436 20.53 27.99 -3.68
CA GLY A 436 20.54 28.78 -4.91
C GLY A 436 19.85 30.14 -4.83
N TRP A 437 19.08 30.45 -3.76
CA TRP A 437 18.37 31.74 -3.66
C TRP A 437 19.31 32.95 -3.78
N SER A 438 20.47 32.92 -3.12
CA SER A 438 21.42 34.04 -3.09
C SER A 438 21.93 34.46 -4.47
N GLY A 439 21.83 33.59 -5.48
CA GLY A 439 22.19 33.92 -6.87
C GLY A 439 21.04 34.53 -7.69
N HIS A 440 19.78 34.39 -7.24
CA HIS A 440 18.60 34.76 -8.03
C HIS A 440 17.90 36.03 -7.54
N GLU A 441 18.23 36.56 -6.35
CA GLU A 441 17.56 37.75 -5.80
C GLU A 441 17.53 38.96 -6.75
N ARG A 442 18.64 39.19 -7.47
CA ARG A 442 18.73 40.25 -8.47
C ARG A 442 17.81 40.01 -9.67
N GLU A 443 17.74 38.77 -10.14
CA GLU A 443 16.86 38.38 -11.26
C GLU A 443 15.37 38.53 -10.89
N PHE A 444 15.01 38.18 -9.65
CA PHE A 444 13.65 38.40 -9.12
C PHE A 444 13.30 39.89 -9.11
N LYS A 445 14.21 40.74 -8.63
CA LYS A 445 13.99 42.18 -8.58
C LYS A 445 13.88 42.80 -9.98
N GLU A 446 14.81 42.47 -10.88
CA GLU A 446 14.77 42.92 -12.28
C GLU A 446 13.49 42.46 -12.99
N PHE A 447 13.00 41.25 -12.71
CA PHE A 447 11.72 40.77 -13.24
C PHE A 447 10.52 41.53 -12.67
N LYS A 448 10.50 41.80 -11.35
CA LYS A 448 9.43 42.56 -10.70
C LYS A 448 9.40 44.01 -11.17
N ASP A 449 10.55 44.65 -11.36
CA ASP A 449 10.66 46.04 -11.83
C ASP A 449 10.15 46.20 -13.28
N LYS A 450 10.24 45.15 -14.11
CA LYS A 450 9.64 45.11 -15.46
C LYS A 450 8.12 44.96 -15.45
N GLN A 451 7.54 44.47 -14.35
CA GLN A 451 6.10 44.27 -14.22
C GLN A 451 5.40 45.59 -13.91
N LYS A 452 4.24 45.81 -14.53
CA LYS A 452 3.45 47.02 -14.28
C LYS A 452 2.65 46.83 -12.99
N ILE A 453 3.14 47.31 -11.85
CA ILE A 453 2.45 47.22 -10.57
C ILE A 453 1.69 48.53 -10.30
N THR A 454 0.47 48.42 -9.77
CA THR A 454 -0.36 49.58 -9.44
C THR A 454 0.04 50.21 -8.10
N LYS A 455 -0.28 51.49 -7.88
CA LYS A 455 0.07 52.20 -6.63
C LYS A 455 -0.46 51.49 -5.39
N GLU A 456 -1.64 50.90 -5.48
CA GLU A 456 -2.36 50.23 -4.40
C GLU A 456 -1.66 48.93 -3.98
N ALA A 457 -1.06 48.23 -4.95
CA ALA A 457 -0.22 47.07 -4.65
C ALA A 457 1.10 47.49 -3.96
N ILE A 458 1.69 48.63 -4.38
CA ILE A 458 2.88 49.20 -3.73
C ILE A 458 2.54 49.69 -2.31
N ASP A 459 1.40 50.35 -2.13
CA ASP A 459 0.93 50.83 -0.83
C ASP A 459 0.63 49.66 0.11
N MET A 460 0.05 48.57 -0.41
CA MET A 460 -0.13 47.32 0.35
C MET A 460 1.22 46.71 0.76
N GLU A 461 2.18 46.63 -0.15
CA GLU A 461 3.54 46.16 0.15
C GLU A 461 4.15 47.02 1.28
N GLN A 462 4.11 48.35 1.16
CA GLN A 462 4.58 49.26 2.19
C GLN A 462 3.82 49.09 3.52
N SER A 463 2.51 48.86 3.50
CA SER A 463 1.71 48.65 4.70
C SER A 463 2.10 47.36 5.44
N VAL A 464 2.39 46.28 4.71
CA VAL A 464 2.86 45.02 5.29
C VAL A 464 4.26 45.20 5.89
N HIS A 465 5.12 45.97 5.22
CA HIS A 465 6.49 46.26 5.65
C HIS A 465 6.56 47.17 6.87
N ASN A 466 5.78 48.24 6.87
CA ASN A 466 5.91 49.36 7.80
C ASN A 466 4.86 49.37 8.92
N SER A 467 3.70 48.75 8.71
CA SER A 467 2.60 48.85 9.68
C SER A 467 2.69 47.81 10.80
N SER A 468 2.23 48.24 11.97
CA SER A 468 1.85 47.40 13.10
C SER A 468 0.42 46.87 12.97
N GLU A 469 -0.21 46.95 11.78
CA GLU A 469 -1.56 46.42 11.59
C GLU A 469 -1.56 44.89 11.80
N GLU A 470 -2.54 44.43 12.56
CA GLU A 470 -2.69 43.02 12.91
C GLU A 470 -3.45 42.30 11.78
N TYR A 471 -2.71 41.75 10.82
CA TYR A 471 -3.27 40.86 9.81
C TYR A 471 -3.46 39.44 10.36
N ALA A 472 -4.51 38.76 9.91
CA ALA A 472 -4.70 37.32 10.16
C ALA A 472 -3.64 36.50 9.41
N ILE A 473 -3.37 36.88 8.16
CA ILE A 473 -2.28 36.34 7.34
C ILE A 473 -1.45 37.51 6.85
N LYS A 474 -0.16 37.53 7.20
CA LYS A 474 0.80 38.54 6.73
C LYS A 474 1.86 37.86 5.88
N ILE A 475 1.94 38.22 4.61
CA ILE A 475 2.86 37.67 3.62
C ILE A 475 3.86 38.76 3.27
N LYS A 476 5.15 38.54 3.47
CA LYS A 476 6.21 39.54 3.27
C LYS A 476 7.28 39.03 2.31
N ASP A 477 7.39 39.66 1.15
CA ASP A 477 8.34 39.40 0.07
C ASP A 477 8.49 37.91 -0.31
N VAL A 478 7.40 37.16 -0.20
CA VAL A 478 7.44 35.72 -0.42
C VAL A 478 7.80 35.43 -1.86
N SER A 479 8.81 34.57 -2.02
CA SER A 479 9.37 34.22 -3.31
C SER A 479 9.57 32.72 -3.44
N LYS A 480 9.31 32.18 -4.63
CA LYS A 480 9.46 30.77 -4.97
C LYS A 480 9.81 30.60 -6.44
N PHE A 481 10.89 29.86 -6.71
CA PHE A 481 11.22 29.39 -8.05
C PHE A 481 11.29 27.86 -8.11
N TYR A 482 11.16 27.35 -9.33
CA TYR A 482 11.43 25.95 -9.67
C TYR A 482 12.42 25.89 -10.83
N SER A 483 13.45 25.06 -10.70
CA SER A 483 14.40 24.82 -11.79
C SER A 483 13.81 23.79 -12.76
N GLY A 484 13.60 24.18 -14.01
CA GLY A 484 13.12 23.30 -15.06
C GLY A 484 14.20 22.32 -15.57
N PRO A 485 13.80 21.25 -16.29
CA PRO A 485 14.74 20.25 -16.82
C PRO A 485 15.77 20.82 -17.80
N ASN A 486 15.51 21.98 -18.40
CA ASN A 486 16.43 22.68 -19.31
C ASN A 486 17.31 23.72 -18.59
N GLY A 487 17.33 23.73 -17.25
CA GLY A 487 18.05 24.73 -16.44
C GLY A 487 17.38 26.10 -16.37
N LYS A 488 16.26 26.33 -17.09
CA LYS A 488 15.48 27.57 -17.00
C LYS A 488 14.67 27.59 -15.70
N ASN A 489 14.88 28.62 -14.88
CA ASN A 489 14.09 28.84 -13.68
C ASN A 489 12.71 29.41 -14.02
N ILE A 490 11.69 28.90 -13.34
CA ILE A 490 10.32 29.39 -13.38
C ILE A 490 10.04 30.12 -12.07
N TYR A 491 9.80 31.43 -12.16
CA TYR A 491 9.47 32.29 -11.02
C TYR A 491 7.98 32.22 -10.70
N ALA A 492 7.58 31.20 -9.94
CA ALA A 492 6.18 30.94 -9.62
C ALA A 492 5.57 32.00 -8.70
N VAL A 493 6.35 32.53 -7.74
CA VAL A 493 5.93 33.60 -6.84
C VAL A 493 7.12 34.55 -6.67
N ASN A 494 6.96 35.84 -6.90
CA ASN A 494 8.06 36.82 -6.89
C ASN A 494 7.74 37.99 -5.95
N GLN A 495 8.43 38.03 -4.81
CA GLN A 495 8.38 39.10 -3.80
C GLN A 495 6.96 39.59 -3.52
N VAL A 496 6.06 38.64 -3.26
CA VAL A 496 4.66 38.92 -2.96
C VAL A 496 4.53 39.40 -1.53
N SER A 497 3.94 40.58 -1.36
CA SER A 497 3.63 41.18 -0.07
C SER A 497 2.14 41.49 0.02
N LEU A 498 1.43 40.82 0.94
CA LEU A 498 -0.03 40.86 1.09
C LEU A 498 -0.44 40.71 2.56
N GLY A 499 -1.39 41.54 3.01
CA GLY A 499 -1.99 41.48 4.34
C GLY A 499 -3.49 41.18 4.27
N ILE A 500 -3.93 40.10 4.92
CA ILE A 500 -5.36 39.71 5.00
C ILE A 500 -5.88 40.06 6.39
N LYS A 501 -6.92 40.89 6.46
CA LYS A 501 -7.48 41.38 7.72
C LYS A 501 -8.32 40.30 8.42
N LYS A 502 -8.30 40.28 9.76
CA LYS A 502 -9.13 39.38 10.58
C LYS A 502 -10.62 39.60 10.26
N GLY A 503 -11.37 38.50 10.13
CA GLY A 503 -12.81 38.49 9.85
C GLY A 503 -13.21 38.89 8.41
N SER A 504 -12.23 39.13 7.53
CA SER A 504 -12.50 39.52 6.13
C SER A 504 -12.54 38.32 5.19
N LEU A 505 -13.28 38.45 4.09
CA LEU A 505 -13.29 37.52 2.97
C LEU A 505 -12.44 38.11 1.84
N PHE A 506 -11.25 37.56 1.65
CA PHE A 506 -10.28 38.04 0.68
C PHE A 506 -10.29 37.19 -0.59
N GLY A 507 -10.53 37.81 -1.73
CA GLY A 507 -10.46 37.17 -3.05
C GLY A 507 -9.05 37.21 -3.61
N PHE A 508 -8.53 36.07 -4.06
CA PHE A 508 -7.22 35.96 -4.68
C PHE A 508 -7.36 35.43 -6.11
N LEU A 509 -7.31 36.36 -7.06
CA LEU A 509 -7.54 36.13 -8.49
C LEU A 509 -6.23 36.19 -9.27
N GLY A 510 -6.21 35.60 -10.46
CA GLY A 510 -5.04 35.60 -11.35
C GLY A 510 -5.23 34.59 -12.47
N SER A 511 -4.43 34.69 -13.55
CA SER A 511 -4.49 33.72 -14.64
C SER A 511 -4.01 32.33 -14.20
N ASN A 512 -4.25 31.31 -15.02
CA ASN A 512 -3.66 29.99 -14.80
C ASN A 512 -2.13 30.09 -14.91
N GLY A 513 -1.43 29.53 -13.93
CA GLY A 513 0.04 29.65 -13.85
C GLY A 513 0.54 30.93 -13.17
N ALA A 514 -0.33 31.83 -12.70
CA ALA A 514 0.08 33.06 -12.03
C ALA A 514 0.81 32.85 -10.68
N GLY A 515 0.73 31.65 -10.06
CA GLY A 515 1.37 31.34 -8.78
C GLY A 515 0.43 31.13 -7.58
N LYS A 516 -0.89 31.22 -7.79
CA LYS A 516 -1.90 31.18 -6.71
C LYS A 516 -1.81 29.96 -5.80
N THR A 517 -1.88 28.77 -6.40
CA THR A 517 -1.80 27.50 -5.68
C THR A 517 -0.45 27.31 -4.99
N THR A 518 0.65 27.78 -5.59
CA THR A 518 1.98 27.77 -4.98
C THR A 518 2.01 28.64 -3.72
N LEU A 519 1.46 29.85 -3.76
CA LEU A 519 1.38 30.71 -2.57
C LEU A 519 0.52 30.08 -1.47
N MET A 520 -0.63 29.49 -1.79
CA MET A 520 -1.45 28.77 -0.82
C MET A 520 -0.71 27.58 -0.19
N ARG A 521 0.04 26.80 -0.97
CA ARG A 521 0.88 25.70 -0.46
C ARG A 521 1.99 26.20 0.45
N ILE A 522 2.53 27.39 0.21
CA ILE A 522 3.50 28.03 1.10
C ILE A 522 2.84 28.43 2.42
N ILE A 523 1.67 29.08 2.40
CA ILE A 523 0.92 29.46 3.61
C ILE A 523 0.59 28.23 4.47
N LEU A 524 0.23 27.11 3.82
CA LEU A 524 -0.07 25.83 4.48
C LEU A 524 1.17 25.05 4.91
N ARG A 525 2.38 25.54 4.60
CA ARG A 525 3.66 24.88 4.86
C ARG A 525 3.83 23.52 4.15
N ASP A 526 3.06 23.27 3.10
CA ASP A 526 3.20 22.11 2.20
C ASP A 526 4.43 22.29 1.29
N GLU A 527 4.70 23.53 0.89
CA GLU A 527 5.91 23.93 0.17
C GLU A 527 6.76 24.91 0.98
N ALA A 528 8.08 24.70 0.95
CA ALA A 528 9.01 25.63 1.53
C ALA A 528 9.23 26.82 0.59
N LEU A 529 9.13 28.03 1.14
CA LEU A 529 9.48 29.27 0.46
C LEU A 529 10.99 29.34 0.16
N SER A 530 11.36 30.10 -0.87
CA SER A 530 12.76 30.37 -1.20
C SER A 530 13.27 31.63 -0.48
N ASN A 531 12.41 32.65 -0.33
CA ASN A 531 12.69 33.87 0.44
C ASN A 531 11.39 34.52 0.94
N GLY A 532 11.53 35.45 1.88
CA GLY A 532 10.43 36.15 2.54
C GLY A 532 9.99 35.49 3.84
N SER A 533 8.86 35.95 4.38
CA SER A 533 8.22 35.38 5.57
C SER A 533 6.70 35.35 5.43
N VAL A 534 6.07 34.40 6.12
CA VAL A 534 4.61 34.35 6.28
C VAL A 534 4.32 34.23 7.76
N GLU A 535 3.44 35.08 8.26
CA GLU A 535 2.97 35.07 9.64
C GLU A 535 1.46 34.79 9.66
N ILE A 536 1.04 33.90 10.55
CA ILE A 536 -0.37 33.55 10.78
C ILE A 536 -0.71 33.97 12.20
N GLU A 537 -1.62 34.95 12.35
CA GLU A 537 -1.97 35.56 13.65
C GLU A 537 -0.71 35.97 14.46
N GLY A 538 0.31 36.51 13.77
CA GLY A 538 1.58 36.95 14.36
C GLY A 538 2.66 35.86 14.50
N ASP A 539 2.35 34.59 14.25
CA ASP A 539 3.32 33.50 14.31
C ASP A 539 3.95 33.20 12.95
N ASP A 540 5.28 33.31 12.84
CA ASP A 540 6.04 32.96 11.65
C ASP A 540 6.00 31.43 11.38
N ILE A 541 5.47 31.03 10.23
CA ILE A 541 5.25 29.63 9.85
C ILE A 541 6.53 28.81 9.76
N GLU A 542 7.69 29.43 9.51
CA GLU A 542 8.96 28.71 9.48
C GLU A 542 9.37 28.28 10.90
N LYS A 543 9.15 29.15 11.89
CA LYS A 543 9.49 28.97 13.31
C LYS A 543 8.47 28.11 14.04
N SER A 544 7.19 28.48 13.96
CA SER A 544 6.07 27.84 14.64
C SER A 544 4.87 27.81 13.73
N PHE A 545 4.31 26.63 13.51
CA PHE A 545 3.11 26.46 12.70
C PHE A 545 2.13 25.64 13.52
N ASP A 546 1.04 26.27 13.96
CA ASP A 546 -0.09 25.56 14.55
C ASP A 546 -1.11 25.23 13.45
N PRO A 547 -1.20 23.97 13.01
CA PRO A 547 -2.15 23.56 11.98
C PRO A 547 -3.62 23.75 12.41
N LYS A 548 -3.90 24.01 13.69
CA LYS A 548 -5.26 24.30 14.16
C LYS A 548 -5.75 25.70 13.79
N LYS A 549 -4.84 26.63 13.48
CA LYS A 549 -5.20 28.02 13.11
C LYS A 549 -5.74 28.13 11.68
N ILE A 550 -5.41 27.19 10.81
CA ILE A 550 -5.79 27.21 9.39
C ILE A 550 -6.54 25.93 8.99
N SER A 551 -7.66 26.09 8.31
CA SER A 551 -8.35 25.03 7.56
C SER A 551 -8.23 25.29 6.06
N ARG A 552 -8.37 24.23 5.24
CA ARG A 552 -8.32 24.37 3.79
C ARG A 552 -9.34 23.49 3.06
N CYS A 553 -9.89 24.04 1.99
CA CYS A 553 -10.57 23.28 0.94
C CYS A 553 -9.65 23.26 -0.30
N PRO A 554 -9.01 22.13 -0.63
CA PRO A 554 -8.10 22.04 -1.78
C PRO A 554 -8.88 22.05 -3.11
N GLN A 555 -8.21 22.32 -4.23
CA GLN A 555 -8.83 22.30 -5.57
C GLN A 555 -9.44 20.93 -5.93
N PHE A 556 -8.74 19.84 -5.59
CA PHE A 556 -9.18 18.47 -5.87
C PHE A 556 -9.58 17.74 -4.59
N ASP A 557 -10.58 16.86 -4.71
CA ASP A 557 -11.17 16.14 -3.58
C ASP A 557 -10.39 14.87 -3.18
N ASP A 558 -9.14 14.72 -3.62
CA ASP A 558 -8.28 13.54 -3.41
C ASP A 558 -7.98 13.24 -1.93
N HIS A 559 -8.25 14.19 -1.03
CA HIS A 559 -8.10 14.01 0.41
C HIS A 559 -9.24 13.19 1.03
N LEU A 560 -10.39 13.08 0.34
CA LEU A 560 -11.45 12.18 0.74
C LEU A 560 -11.01 10.73 0.52
N THR A 561 -11.27 9.87 1.50
CA THR A 561 -10.97 8.46 1.31
C THR A 561 -12.14 7.78 0.59
N GLY A 562 -11.92 7.41 -0.67
CA GLY A 562 -12.91 6.87 -1.61
C GLY A 562 -13.77 5.72 -1.09
N ASN A 563 -13.13 4.76 -0.41
CA ASN A 563 -13.77 3.56 0.14
C ASN A 563 -14.68 3.82 1.36
N LEU A 564 -14.54 4.96 2.04
CA LEU A 564 -15.41 5.38 3.13
C LEU A 564 -16.67 6.08 2.59
N THR A 565 -17.76 6.08 3.37
CA THR A 565 -18.92 6.91 3.03
C THR A 565 -18.63 8.38 3.33
N GLY A 566 -19.44 9.30 2.81
CA GLY A 566 -19.35 10.73 3.15
C GLY A 566 -19.44 10.93 4.67
N ARG A 567 -20.44 10.30 5.32
CA ARG A 567 -20.63 10.35 6.79
C ARG A 567 -19.41 9.85 7.55
N GLN A 568 -18.80 8.77 7.06
CA GLN A 568 -17.62 8.20 7.69
C GLN A 568 -16.38 9.09 7.53
N ASN A 569 -16.22 9.76 6.39
CA ASN A 569 -15.18 10.77 6.19
C ASN A 569 -15.37 11.95 7.14
N LEU A 570 -16.57 12.55 7.22
CA LEU A 570 -16.84 13.66 8.14
C LEU A 570 -16.56 13.27 9.60
N LYS A 571 -17.00 12.08 10.01
CA LYS A 571 -16.76 11.55 11.35
C LYS A 571 -15.27 11.35 11.65
N PHE A 572 -14.48 10.90 10.66
CA PHE A 572 -13.03 10.79 10.81
C PHE A 572 -12.40 12.16 11.08
N PHE A 573 -12.76 13.20 10.32
CA PHE A 573 -12.25 14.55 10.54
C PHE A 573 -12.72 15.16 11.88
N CYS A 574 -13.93 14.85 12.35
CA CYS A 574 -14.37 15.22 13.69
C CYS A 574 -13.44 14.67 14.78
N TYR A 575 -12.97 13.42 14.65
CA TYR A 575 -11.97 12.86 15.57
C TYR A 575 -10.61 13.57 15.50
N LEU A 576 -10.18 13.95 14.29
CA LEU A 576 -8.94 14.70 14.08
C LEU A 576 -8.98 16.07 14.77
N TYR A 577 -10.11 16.75 14.68
CA TYR A 577 -10.37 18.03 15.33
C TYR A 577 -10.82 17.90 16.80
N ASN A 578 -10.72 16.71 17.40
CA ASN A 578 -11.00 16.47 18.82
C ASN A 578 -12.44 16.83 19.25
N LYS A 579 -13.43 16.60 18.38
CA LYS A 579 -14.84 16.78 18.69
C LYS A 579 -15.37 15.64 19.56
N SER A 580 -16.21 15.98 20.53
CA SER A 580 -16.93 15.00 21.33
C SER A 580 -17.97 14.24 20.49
N ARG A 581 -18.53 13.16 21.05
CA ARG A 581 -19.51 12.32 20.33
C ARG A 581 -20.83 13.07 20.04
N SER A 582 -21.28 13.92 20.96
CA SER A 582 -22.47 14.75 20.78
C SER A 582 -22.24 15.80 19.69
N GLU A 583 -21.16 16.58 19.81
CA GLU A 583 -20.78 17.59 18.81
C GLU A 583 -20.59 16.97 17.42
N THR A 584 -19.95 15.80 17.34
CA THR A 584 -19.75 15.11 16.05
C THR A 584 -21.08 14.84 15.35
N LYS A 585 -22.11 14.44 16.10
CA LYS A 585 -23.42 14.15 15.51
C LYS A 585 -24.07 15.45 15.03
N GLU A 586 -24.11 16.47 15.89
CA GLU A 586 -24.71 17.77 15.59
C GLU A 586 -24.04 18.47 14.40
N ILE A 587 -22.70 18.48 14.36
CA ILE A 587 -21.94 19.09 13.26
C ILE A 587 -22.21 18.34 11.94
N ILE A 588 -22.20 17.01 11.97
CA ILE A 588 -22.45 16.22 10.76
C ILE A 588 -23.87 16.46 10.26
N ASP A 589 -24.87 16.41 11.14
CA ASP A 589 -26.27 16.60 10.74
C ASP A 589 -26.50 18.03 10.23
N LYS A 590 -25.93 19.06 10.88
CA LYS A 590 -25.94 20.45 10.37
C LYS A 590 -25.33 20.54 8.97
N MET A 591 -24.12 20.00 8.75
CA MET A 591 -23.44 20.09 7.45
C MET A 591 -24.18 19.32 6.36
N VAL A 592 -24.82 18.20 6.71
CA VAL A 592 -25.62 17.41 5.78
C VAL A 592 -26.86 18.18 5.32
N ASP A 593 -27.53 18.87 6.24
CA ASP A 593 -28.71 19.69 5.94
C ASP A 593 -28.33 20.95 5.16
N THR A 594 -27.31 21.70 5.61
CA THR A 594 -26.88 22.96 4.96
C THR A 594 -26.42 22.74 3.51
N LEU A 595 -25.71 21.64 3.24
CA LEU A 595 -25.18 21.35 1.90
C LEU A 595 -26.08 20.41 1.08
N ASP A 596 -27.20 19.97 1.65
CA ASP A 596 -28.17 19.09 1.01
C ASP A 596 -27.52 17.80 0.49
N LEU A 597 -27.01 17.04 1.46
CA LEU A 597 -26.29 15.78 1.28
C LEU A 597 -27.07 14.56 1.78
N SER A 598 -28.28 14.73 2.32
CA SER A 598 -29.02 13.69 3.05
C SER A 598 -29.18 12.39 2.27
N GLU A 599 -29.49 12.47 0.97
CA GLU A 599 -29.67 11.29 0.11
C GLU A 599 -28.35 10.62 -0.34
N HIS A 600 -27.21 11.25 -0.09
CA HIS A 600 -25.92 10.86 -0.67
C HIS A 600 -24.84 10.61 0.38
N ILE A 601 -25.00 11.11 1.60
CA ILE A 601 -23.95 11.08 2.62
C ILE A 601 -23.53 9.66 3.04
N ASP A 602 -24.43 8.68 2.92
CA ASP A 602 -24.18 7.28 3.25
C ASP A 602 -23.68 6.44 2.05
N LYS A 603 -23.55 7.04 0.85
CA LYS A 603 -22.88 6.41 -0.30
C LYS A 603 -21.36 6.44 -0.11
N LYS A 604 -20.63 5.47 -0.68
CA LYS A 604 -19.16 5.52 -0.78
C LYS A 604 -18.76 6.75 -1.59
N VAL A 605 -17.69 7.45 -1.19
CA VAL A 605 -17.22 8.64 -1.89
C VAL A 605 -16.90 8.36 -3.36
N ASP A 606 -16.32 7.19 -3.68
CA ASP A 606 -16.05 6.78 -5.07
C ASP A 606 -17.33 6.64 -5.92
N ASN A 607 -18.47 6.39 -5.29
CA ASN A 607 -19.77 6.25 -5.96
C ASN A 607 -20.59 7.57 -5.96
N MET A 608 -20.06 8.65 -5.39
CA MET A 608 -20.72 9.96 -5.42
C MET A 608 -20.41 10.71 -6.73
N SER A 609 -21.33 11.56 -7.17
CA SER A 609 -21.05 12.54 -8.23
C SER A 609 -19.96 13.52 -7.79
N GLY A 610 -19.26 14.13 -8.76
CA GLY A 610 -18.22 15.12 -8.48
C GLY A 610 -18.70 16.25 -7.57
N GLY A 611 -19.90 16.80 -7.81
CA GLY A 611 -20.45 17.87 -6.97
C GLY A 611 -20.76 17.43 -5.53
N ASN A 612 -21.21 16.19 -5.32
CA ASN A 612 -21.45 15.68 -3.96
C ASN A 612 -20.15 15.39 -3.20
N ARG A 613 -19.10 14.92 -3.89
CA ARG A 613 -17.75 14.84 -3.31
C ARG A 613 -17.26 16.22 -2.92
N ARG A 614 -17.48 17.22 -3.78
CA ARG A 614 -17.08 18.60 -3.52
C ARG A 614 -17.76 19.18 -2.29
N LYS A 615 -19.08 18.99 -2.16
CA LYS A 615 -19.82 19.35 -0.95
C LYS A 615 -19.24 18.69 0.31
N CYS A 616 -18.85 17.41 0.24
CA CYS A 616 -18.20 16.73 1.37
C CYS A 616 -16.83 17.35 1.72
N ALA A 617 -16.03 17.72 0.71
CA ALA A 617 -14.75 18.40 0.91
C ALA A 617 -14.93 19.78 1.58
N VAL A 618 -15.91 20.55 1.12
CA VAL A 618 -16.29 21.83 1.73
C VAL A 618 -16.72 21.60 3.18
N ALA A 619 -17.59 20.63 3.46
CA ALA A 619 -18.03 20.30 4.81
C ALA A 619 -16.85 20.03 5.76
N ILE A 620 -15.87 19.22 5.36
CA ILE A 620 -14.66 18.92 6.18
C ILE A 620 -13.90 20.20 6.57
N THR A 621 -13.86 21.17 5.66
CA THR A 621 -13.18 22.45 5.88
C THR A 621 -13.84 23.22 7.02
N PHE A 622 -15.18 23.21 7.10
CA PHE A 622 -15.97 23.92 8.11
C PHE A 622 -16.14 23.17 9.44
N ILE A 623 -15.84 21.86 9.50
CA ILE A 623 -15.78 21.11 10.78
C ILE A 623 -14.63 21.63 11.68
N SER A 624 -13.59 22.19 11.06
CA SER A 624 -12.43 22.74 11.78
C SER A 624 -12.79 23.97 12.62
N ASP A 625 -12.17 24.06 13.80
CA ASP A 625 -12.22 25.24 14.67
C ASP A 625 -11.26 26.36 14.25
N ALA A 626 -10.63 26.23 13.08
CA ALA A 626 -9.71 27.23 12.56
C ALA A 626 -10.42 28.58 12.31
N ASN A 627 -9.75 29.67 12.73
CA ASN A 627 -10.17 31.04 12.47
C ASN A 627 -9.91 31.46 11.02
N ILE A 628 -8.98 30.80 10.33
CA ILE A 628 -8.57 31.11 8.97
C ILE A 628 -8.92 29.94 8.07
N ILE A 629 -9.61 30.20 6.97
CA ILE A 629 -10.03 29.20 6.00
C ILE A 629 -9.53 29.57 4.60
N LEU A 630 -8.73 28.70 4.00
CA LEU A 630 -8.28 28.83 2.62
C LEU A 630 -9.17 28.00 1.70
N LEU A 631 -9.78 28.62 0.69
CA LEU A 631 -10.68 27.97 -0.25
C LEU A 631 -10.07 28.04 -1.65
N ASP A 632 -9.66 26.89 -2.18
CA ASP A 632 -9.11 26.77 -3.53
C ASP A 632 -10.18 26.16 -4.46
N GLU A 633 -10.83 27.02 -5.24
CA GLU A 633 -11.88 26.70 -6.22
C GLU A 633 -13.10 25.95 -5.65
N PRO A 634 -13.68 26.36 -4.50
CA PRO A 634 -14.66 25.58 -3.73
C PRO A 634 -15.92 25.20 -4.53
N THR A 635 -16.33 26.00 -5.50
CA THR A 635 -17.61 25.89 -6.21
C THR A 635 -17.49 25.51 -7.69
N SER A 636 -16.28 25.26 -8.18
CA SER A 636 -15.96 24.99 -9.60
C SER A 636 -16.70 23.78 -10.20
N SER A 637 -16.98 22.75 -9.40
CA SER A 637 -17.64 21.51 -9.82
C SER A 637 -19.11 21.40 -9.38
N LEU A 638 -19.70 22.51 -8.94
CA LEU A 638 -21.07 22.59 -8.43
C LEU A 638 -22.01 23.25 -9.43
N ASP A 639 -23.25 22.74 -9.47
CA ASP A 639 -24.37 23.41 -10.15
C ASP A 639 -24.74 24.73 -9.43
N PRO A 640 -25.48 25.65 -10.07
CA PRO A 640 -25.81 26.94 -9.48
C PRO A 640 -26.52 26.85 -8.12
N ILE A 641 -27.41 25.87 -7.92
CA ILE A 641 -28.17 25.72 -6.67
C ILE A 641 -27.23 25.28 -5.55
N ALA A 642 -26.38 24.26 -5.80
CA ALA A 642 -25.39 23.82 -4.83
C ALA A 642 -24.35 24.90 -4.51
N ARG A 643 -23.94 25.69 -5.51
CA ARG A 643 -23.05 26.85 -5.33
C ARG A 643 -23.64 27.87 -4.36
N HIS A 644 -24.91 28.24 -4.53
CA HIS A 644 -25.59 29.15 -3.60
C HIS A 644 -25.60 28.62 -2.15
N LYS A 645 -25.76 27.31 -1.95
CA LYS A 645 -25.68 26.72 -0.60
C LYS A 645 -24.29 26.88 0.03
N VAL A 646 -23.23 26.69 -0.75
CA VAL A 646 -21.85 26.93 -0.28
C VAL A 646 -21.60 28.42 0.01
N HIS A 647 -22.09 29.33 -0.84
CA HIS A 647 -21.99 30.77 -0.61
C HIS A 647 -22.70 31.19 0.69
N ASN A 648 -23.90 30.65 0.94
CA ASN A 648 -24.64 30.90 2.16
C ASN A 648 -23.87 30.41 3.40
N LEU A 649 -23.26 29.22 3.32
CA LEU A 649 -22.41 28.69 4.38
C LEU A 649 -21.18 29.59 4.64
N ILE A 650 -20.50 30.07 3.59
CA ILE A 650 -19.37 31.00 3.74
C ILE A 650 -19.83 32.31 4.40
N ASN A 651 -20.98 32.85 3.96
CA ASN A 651 -21.56 34.08 4.51
C ASN A 651 -22.01 33.93 5.96
N GLU A 652 -22.47 32.75 6.39
CA GLU A 652 -22.83 32.47 7.79
C GLU A 652 -21.64 32.68 8.74
N TYR A 653 -20.43 32.33 8.29
CA TYR A 653 -19.19 32.45 9.06
C TYR A 653 -18.41 33.75 8.78
N ARG A 654 -18.93 34.65 7.93
CA ARG A 654 -18.28 35.93 7.61
C ARG A 654 -18.24 36.82 8.85
N GLY A 655 -17.13 37.49 9.09
CA GLY A 655 -16.90 38.30 10.29
C GLY A 655 -16.40 37.50 11.50
N GLU A 656 -16.84 36.25 11.68
CA GLU A 656 -16.27 35.34 12.68
C GLU A 656 -14.95 34.74 12.21
N LYS A 657 -14.93 34.24 10.97
CA LYS A 657 -13.77 33.60 10.34
C LYS A 657 -13.18 34.49 9.25
N THR A 658 -11.88 34.32 9.02
CA THR A 658 -11.14 34.97 7.94
C THR A 658 -11.01 34.00 6.78
N PHE A 659 -11.30 34.46 5.56
CA PHE A 659 -11.28 33.61 4.37
C PHE A 659 -10.31 34.13 3.33
N MET A 660 -9.61 33.22 2.67
CA MET A 660 -8.88 33.49 1.44
C MET A 660 -9.44 32.59 0.34
N LEU A 661 -10.14 33.18 -0.63
CA LEU A 661 -10.83 32.50 -1.70
C LEU A 661 -10.05 32.65 -3.02
N CYS A 662 -9.50 31.55 -3.53
CA CYS A 662 -9.08 31.43 -4.92
C CYS A 662 -10.25 30.92 -5.73
N THR A 663 -10.69 31.69 -6.72
CA THR A 663 -11.74 31.27 -7.65
C THR A 663 -11.44 31.79 -9.04
N HIS A 664 -11.82 31.04 -10.07
CA HIS A 664 -11.88 31.51 -11.45
C HIS A 664 -13.26 32.09 -11.80
N LEU A 665 -14.24 31.92 -10.90
CA LEU A 665 -15.59 32.45 -11.03
C LEU A 665 -15.60 33.89 -10.50
N LEU A 666 -15.53 34.84 -11.43
CA LEU A 666 -15.35 36.25 -11.08
C LEU A 666 -16.63 36.86 -10.49
N ASP A 667 -17.79 36.29 -10.82
CA ASP A 667 -19.09 36.58 -10.19
C ASP A 667 -19.10 36.16 -8.70
N GLU A 668 -18.49 35.03 -8.35
CA GLU A 668 -18.34 34.59 -6.95
C GLU A 668 -17.45 35.57 -6.18
N ALA A 669 -16.30 35.95 -6.76
CA ALA A 669 -15.40 36.90 -6.13
C ALA A 669 -16.05 38.28 -5.93
N GLU A 670 -16.77 38.79 -6.93
CA GLU A 670 -17.46 40.08 -6.88
C GLU A 670 -18.55 40.12 -5.81
N ASN A 671 -19.28 39.02 -5.60
CA ASN A 671 -20.38 38.95 -4.63
C ASN A 671 -19.94 38.64 -3.19
N LEU A 672 -18.89 37.83 -3.01
CA LEU A 672 -18.48 37.38 -1.68
C LEU A 672 -17.35 38.22 -1.06
N CYS A 673 -16.39 38.68 -1.87
CA CYS A 673 -15.13 39.21 -1.35
C CYS A 673 -15.23 40.68 -0.93
N ASP A 674 -14.65 41.01 0.23
CA ASP A 674 -14.47 42.38 0.70
C ASP A 674 -13.41 43.10 -0.12
N ASN A 675 -12.29 42.42 -0.34
CA ASN A 675 -11.16 42.90 -1.14
C ASN A 675 -10.67 41.78 -2.04
N ILE A 676 -10.19 42.18 -3.20
CA ILE A 676 -9.69 41.28 -4.23
C ILE A 676 -8.27 41.70 -4.58
N SER A 677 -7.36 40.74 -4.66
CA SER A 677 -6.05 40.92 -5.27
C SER A 677 -5.98 40.15 -6.58
N ILE A 678 -5.41 40.81 -7.60
CA ILE A 678 -5.16 40.21 -8.91
C ILE A 678 -3.64 39.99 -9.04
N MET A 679 -3.26 38.74 -9.30
CA MET A 679 -1.89 38.29 -9.48
C MET A 679 -1.60 38.01 -10.97
N LEU A 680 -0.47 38.49 -11.47
CA LEU A 680 0.01 38.27 -12.84
C LEU A 680 1.47 37.86 -12.79
N ASN A 681 1.85 36.81 -13.53
CA ASN A 681 3.25 36.40 -13.70
C ASN A 681 4.07 36.34 -12.39
N GLY A 682 3.51 35.77 -11.33
CA GLY A 682 4.21 35.65 -10.05
C GLY A 682 4.12 36.88 -9.12
N CYS A 683 3.59 38.01 -9.59
CA CYS A 683 3.57 39.30 -8.88
C CYS A 683 2.13 39.77 -8.60
N VAL A 684 1.92 40.54 -7.53
CA VAL A 684 0.64 41.20 -7.27
C VAL A 684 0.52 42.44 -8.17
N PHE A 685 -0.46 42.46 -9.07
CA PHE A 685 -0.71 43.58 -9.97
C PHE A 685 -1.47 44.71 -9.27
N THR A 686 -2.58 44.36 -8.62
CA THR A 686 -3.47 45.32 -7.95
C THR A 686 -4.25 44.68 -6.81
N ILE A 687 -4.79 45.53 -5.94
CA ILE A 687 -5.62 45.15 -4.80
C ILE A 687 -6.69 46.23 -4.57
N GLY A 688 -7.90 45.82 -4.21
CA GLY A 688 -8.98 46.74 -3.86
C GLY A 688 -10.33 46.04 -3.74
N THR A 689 -11.37 46.80 -3.39
CA THR A 689 -12.74 46.25 -3.37
C THR A 689 -13.21 45.93 -4.79
N PRO A 690 -14.13 44.96 -4.98
CA PRO A 690 -14.65 44.64 -6.31
C PRO A 690 -15.17 45.88 -7.05
N GLN A 691 -15.95 46.73 -6.36
CA GLN A 691 -16.48 47.97 -6.91
C GLN A 691 -15.37 48.98 -7.29
N TYR A 692 -14.31 49.08 -6.49
CA TYR A 692 -13.17 49.93 -6.80
C TYR A 692 -12.43 49.44 -8.05
N LEU A 693 -12.19 48.13 -8.16
CA LEU A 693 -11.52 47.54 -9.32
C LEU A 693 -12.34 47.72 -10.60
N SER A 694 -13.65 47.45 -10.54
CA SER A 694 -14.56 47.66 -11.67
C SER A 694 -14.60 49.12 -12.09
N ASN A 695 -14.66 50.06 -11.12
CA ASN A 695 -14.65 51.48 -11.44
C ASN A 695 -13.30 51.96 -12.00
N ARG A 696 -12.17 51.41 -11.55
CA ARG A 696 -10.86 51.91 -11.95
C ARG A 696 -10.37 51.36 -13.29
N PHE A 697 -10.57 50.06 -13.49
CA PHE A 697 -10.09 49.37 -14.69
C PHE A 697 -11.18 49.14 -15.71
N GLY A 698 -12.47 49.28 -15.35
CA GLY A 698 -13.57 49.16 -16.29
C GLY A 698 -13.49 50.23 -17.36
N THR A 699 -13.49 49.79 -18.61
CA THR A 699 -13.36 50.61 -19.82
C THR A 699 -14.69 51.08 -20.39
N GLU A 700 -15.80 50.49 -19.96
CA GLU A 700 -17.13 50.67 -20.55
C GLU A 700 -18.20 50.90 -19.47
N TRP A 701 -19.24 51.64 -19.84
CA TRP A 701 -20.52 51.72 -19.15
C TRP A 701 -21.52 50.81 -19.87
N LYS A 702 -22.33 50.11 -19.09
CA LYS A 702 -23.48 49.36 -19.59
C LYS A 702 -24.76 50.06 -19.19
N VAL A 703 -25.65 50.28 -20.15
CA VAL A 703 -26.98 50.85 -19.95
C VAL A 703 -28.00 49.79 -20.31
N ASP A 704 -28.68 49.24 -19.30
CA ASP A 704 -29.76 48.27 -19.46
C ASP A 704 -31.09 49.02 -19.41
N ILE A 705 -31.94 48.82 -20.40
CA ILE A 705 -33.15 49.61 -20.63
C ILE A 705 -34.33 48.66 -20.79
N LEU A 706 -35.37 48.89 -20.00
CA LEU A 706 -36.67 48.26 -20.17
C LEU A 706 -37.61 49.21 -20.91
N LEU A 707 -38.23 48.72 -21.98
CA LEU A 707 -39.15 49.48 -22.82
C LEU A 707 -40.55 49.53 -22.19
N GLU A 708 -41.31 50.59 -22.50
CA GLU A 708 -42.72 50.66 -22.10
C GLU A 708 -43.60 49.68 -22.88
N ASP A 709 -43.29 49.49 -24.17
CA ASP A 709 -43.96 48.57 -25.07
C ASP A 709 -42.98 47.94 -26.08
N ASP A 710 -43.43 46.87 -26.73
CA ASP A 710 -42.66 46.15 -27.75
C ASP A 710 -42.91 46.72 -29.17
N LEU A 711 -43.44 47.95 -29.28
CA LEU A 711 -43.77 48.55 -30.57
C LEU A 711 -42.50 48.95 -31.33
N GLN A 712 -42.53 48.75 -32.65
CA GLN A 712 -41.41 49.05 -33.54
C GLN A 712 -41.06 50.55 -33.55
N GLU A 713 -42.06 51.41 -33.40
CA GLU A 713 -41.87 52.87 -33.33
C GLU A 713 -41.06 53.30 -32.10
N THR A 714 -41.36 52.71 -30.92
CA THR A 714 -40.62 52.95 -29.67
C THR A 714 -39.18 52.48 -29.78
N GLN A 715 -38.98 51.33 -30.40
CA GLN A 715 -37.67 50.77 -30.68
C GLN A 715 -36.81 51.66 -31.60
N GLU A 716 -37.39 52.25 -32.63
CA GLU A 716 -36.69 53.18 -33.54
C GLU A 716 -36.38 54.50 -32.85
N LYS A 717 -37.32 55.06 -32.07
CA LYS A 717 -37.10 56.29 -31.27
C LYS A 717 -35.89 56.17 -30.34
N ILE A 718 -35.76 55.04 -29.64
CA ILE A 718 -34.63 54.80 -28.71
C ILE A 718 -33.33 54.58 -29.46
N THR A 719 -33.36 53.90 -30.61
CA THR A 719 -32.17 53.74 -31.44
C THR A 719 -31.66 55.10 -31.92
N ASN A 720 -32.58 55.96 -32.40
CA ASN A 720 -32.25 57.32 -32.82
C ASN A 720 -31.73 58.16 -31.66
N PHE A 721 -32.32 58.07 -30.47
CA PHE A 721 -31.85 58.76 -29.28
C PHE A 721 -30.38 58.44 -28.96
N PHE A 722 -29.99 57.16 -28.94
CA PHE A 722 -28.60 56.80 -28.68
C PHE A 722 -27.67 57.30 -29.78
N ILE A 723 -28.06 57.21 -31.06
CA ILE A 723 -27.26 57.71 -32.17
C ILE A 723 -27.05 59.23 -32.08
N THR A 724 -28.07 59.99 -31.66
CA THR A 724 -27.99 61.46 -31.59
C THR A 724 -27.30 61.97 -30.34
N GLU A 725 -27.64 61.44 -29.16
CA GLU A 725 -27.18 61.96 -27.87
C GLU A 725 -25.88 61.29 -27.39
N ILE A 726 -25.67 60.01 -27.73
CA ILE A 726 -24.47 59.26 -27.33
C ILE A 726 -23.94 58.44 -28.53
N PRO A 727 -23.31 59.10 -29.53
CA PRO A 727 -22.87 58.43 -30.76
C PRO A 727 -21.90 57.26 -30.55
N SER A 728 -21.21 57.22 -29.41
CA SER A 728 -20.31 56.14 -29.03
C SER A 728 -21.00 54.92 -28.40
N ALA A 729 -22.33 54.97 -28.19
CA ALA A 729 -23.10 53.86 -27.65
C ALA A 729 -23.29 52.76 -28.69
N VAL A 730 -22.81 51.56 -28.39
CA VAL A 730 -22.97 50.37 -29.23
C VAL A 730 -24.03 49.45 -28.63
N PRO A 731 -25.08 49.06 -29.37
CA PRO A 731 -26.06 48.09 -28.88
C PRO A 731 -25.38 46.71 -28.77
N SER A 732 -25.34 46.18 -27.55
CA SER A 732 -24.77 44.86 -27.26
C SER A 732 -25.83 43.75 -27.32
N ILE A 733 -27.03 44.02 -26.82
CA ILE A 733 -28.16 43.08 -26.82
C ILE A 733 -29.43 43.86 -27.15
N VAL A 734 -30.21 43.36 -28.11
CA VAL A 734 -31.50 43.93 -28.50
C VAL A 734 -32.58 42.85 -28.36
N ARG A 735 -33.51 43.05 -27.44
CA ARG A 735 -34.71 42.21 -27.26
C ARG A 735 -35.97 43.07 -27.46
N PRO A 736 -37.15 42.46 -27.71
CA PRO A 736 -38.39 43.21 -27.94
C PRO A 736 -38.77 44.18 -26.83
N SER A 737 -38.53 43.79 -25.57
CA SER A 737 -38.90 44.55 -24.36
C SER A 737 -37.71 45.13 -23.59
N SER A 738 -36.47 44.79 -23.97
CA SER A 738 -35.26 45.24 -23.26
C SER A 738 -34.06 45.44 -24.19
N ARG A 739 -33.23 46.44 -23.94
CA ARG A 739 -32.02 46.70 -24.73
C ARG A 739 -30.83 47.03 -23.83
N ILE A 740 -29.65 46.58 -24.24
CA ILE A 740 -28.39 46.84 -23.52
C ILE A 740 -27.42 47.56 -24.45
N TYR A 741 -27.04 48.78 -24.07
CA TYR A 741 -26.03 49.58 -24.75
C TYR A 741 -24.72 49.58 -23.97
N THR A 742 -23.60 49.53 -24.70
CA THR A 742 -22.25 49.62 -24.13
C THR A 742 -21.60 50.90 -24.64
N ILE A 743 -21.05 51.72 -23.73
CA ILE A 743 -20.50 53.04 -24.03
C ILE A 743 -19.07 53.11 -23.49
N PRO A 744 -18.06 53.51 -24.28
CA PRO A 744 -16.71 53.70 -23.77
C PRO A 744 -16.66 54.76 -22.66
N LYS A 745 -16.04 54.42 -21.53
CA LYS A 745 -15.92 55.29 -20.35
C LYS A 745 -15.10 56.56 -20.61
N LYS A 746 -14.23 56.53 -21.63
CA LYS A 746 -13.44 57.69 -22.06
C LYS A 746 -14.31 58.80 -22.65
N ASP A 747 -15.48 58.46 -23.18
CA ASP A 747 -16.31 59.38 -23.94
C ASP A 747 -17.32 60.11 -23.05
N ILE A 748 -17.79 59.45 -21.98
CA ILE A 748 -18.78 60.04 -21.07
C ILE A 748 -18.54 59.65 -19.61
N GLU A 749 -18.64 60.64 -18.72
CA GLU A 749 -18.67 60.41 -17.27
C GLU A 749 -20.05 59.88 -16.84
N ILE A 750 -20.08 59.04 -15.80
CA ILE A 750 -21.32 58.41 -15.31
C ILE A 750 -22.38 59.44 -14.87
N ASN A 751 -21.96 60.56 -14.30
CA ASN A 751 -22.85 61.65 -13.88
C ASN A 751 -23.63 62.28 -15.07
N LYS A 752 -22.97 62.47 -16.21
CA LYS A 752 -23.56 62.99 -17.45
C LYS A 752 -24.43 61.94 -18.10
N LEU A 753 -23.98 60.68 -18.12
CA LEU A 753 -24.76 59.56 -18.62
C LEU A 753 -26.10 59.44 -17.88
N PHE A 754 -26.07 59.47 -16.54
CA PHE A 754 -27.29 59.44 -15.73
C PHE A 754 -28.23 60.61 -16.03
N LYS A 755 -27.71 61.84 -16.20
CA LYS A 755 -28.53 63.00 -16.56
C LYS A 755 -29.18 62.88 -17.94
N ILE A 756 -28.45 62.35 -18.93
CA ILE A 756 -28.97 62.11 -20.28
C ILE A 756 -30.10 61.07 -20.24
N MET A 757 -29.91 59.99 -19.47
CA MET A 757 -30.92 58.93 -19.30
C MET A 757 -32.13 59.39 -18.47
N GLU A 758 -31.92 60.22 -17.46
CA GLU A 758 -33.02 60.79 -16.66
C GLU A 758 -33.87 61.72 -17.52
N LYS A 759 -33.22 62.56 -18.35
CA LYS A 759 -33.91 63.43 -19.30
C LYS A 759 -34.73 62.64 -20.32
N SER A 760 -34.20 61.54 -20.85
CA SER A 760 -34.95 60.72 -21.82
C SER A 760 -36.15 60.00 -21.22
N GLN A 761 -36.13 59.72 -19.92
CA GLN A 761 -37.29 59.21 -19.19
C GLN A 761 -38.35 60.30 -19.00
N ILE A 762 -37.95 61.54 -18.68
CA ILE A 762 -38.85 62.70 -18.54
C ILE A 762 -39.48 63.08 -19.89
N ASP A 763 -38.69 63.04 -20.97
CA ASP A 763 -39.13 63.34 -22.33
C ASP A 763 -40.03 62.24 -22.93
N ASN A 764 -40.32 61.19 -22.14
CA ASN A 764 -41.22 60.07 -22.44
C ASN A 764 -40.92 59.36 -23.78
N ILE A 765 -39.63 59.04 -24.00
CA ILE A 765 -39.13 58.41 -25.23
C ILE A 765 -39.48 56.90 -25.29
N GLY A 766 -40.30 56.41 -24.36
CA GLY A 766 -40.73 55.00 -24.24
C GLY A 766 -39.78 54.12 -23.42
N ILE A 767 -38.98 54.74 -22.54
CA ILE A 767 -38.13 54.04 -21.55
C ILE A 767 -38.88 53.94 -20.23
N LYS A 768 -39.20 52.73 -19.81
CA LYS A 768 -39.89 52.46 -18.54
C LYS A 768 -38.94 52.53 -17.35
N PHE A 769 -37.81 51.82 -17.46
CA PHE A 769 -36.75 51.80 -16.46
C PHE A 769 -35.40 51.71 -17.15
N TYR A 770 -34.38 52.32 -16.55
CA TYR A 770 -33.00 52.17 -16.99
C TYR A 770 -32.09 51.88 -15.80
N THR A 771 -30.99 51.18 -16.08
CA THR A 771 -29.90 50.99 -15.13
C THR A 771 -28.59 51.31 -15.82
N CYS A 772 -27.72 52.07 -15.16
CA CYS A 772 -26.36 52.29 -15.64
C CYS A 772 -25.40 51.56 -14.69
N SER A 773 -24.60 50.65 -15.23
CA SER A 773 -23.61 49.85 -14.49
C SER A 773 -22.24 49.97 -15.16
N CYS A 774 -21.19 49.66 -14.40
CA CYS A 774 -19.84 49.56 -14.97
C CYS A 774 -19.60 48.17 -15.55
N SER A 775 -18.49 47.99 -16.27
CA SER A 775 -17.98 46.67 -16.64
C SER A 775 -17.95 45.72 -15.43
N THR A 776 -18.34 44.48 -15.66
CA THR A 776 -18.23 43.42 -14.65
C THR A 776 -16.78 43.16 -14.31
N LEU A 777 -16.52 42.61 -13.12
CA LEU A 777 -15.16 42.24 -12.72
C LEU A 777 -14.52 41.26 -13.71
N GLU A 778 -15.34 40.43 -14.37
CA GLU A 778 -14.91 39.53 -15.43
C GLU A 778 -14.26 40.23 -16.62
N LYS A 779 -14.94 41.25 -17.19
CA LYS A 779 -14.38 42.03 -18.29
C LYS A 779 -13.09 42.74 -17.88
N VAL A 780 -13.08 43.33 -16.68
CA VAL A 780 -11.94 44.03 -16.12
C VAL A 780 -10.72 43.10 -16.00
N PHE A 781 -10.93 41.90 -15.48
CA PHE A 781 -9.89 40.91 -15.33
C PHE A 781 -9.34 40.46 -16.70
N LEU A 782 -10.21 40.19 -17.68
CA LEU A 782 -9.79 39.82 -19.03
C LEU A 782 -8.96 40.91 -19.71
N GLU A 783 -9.35 42.17 -19.57
CA GLU A 783 -8.58 43.30 -20.10
C GLU A 783 -7.20 43.42 -19.44
N ILE A 784 -7.12 43.26 -18.12
CA ILE A 784 -5.87 43.26 -17.38
C ILE A 784 -4.94 42.15 -17.89
N VAL A 785 -5.47 40.93 -18.08
CA VAL A 785 -4.70 39.79 -18.59
C VAL A 785 -4.25 40.03 -20.04
N MET A 786 -5.14 40.47 -20.93
CA MET A 786 -4.79 40.77 -22.33
C MET A 786 -3.70 41.84 -22.46
N LEU A 787 -3.79 42.90 -21.64
CA LEU A 787 -2.78 43.96 -21.58
C LEU A 787 -1.41 43.44 -21.13
N SER A 788 -1.38 42.40 -20.29
CA SER A 788 -0.13 41.76 -19.86
C SER A 788 0.47 40.86 -20.96
N GLU A 789 -0.35 40.03 -21.61
CA GLU A 789 0.11 39.09 -22.66
C GLU A 789 0.60 39.80 -23.93
N SER A 790 -0.09 40.86 -24.36
CA SER A 790 0.33 41.64 -25.55
C SER A 790 1.72 42.25 -25.40
N LYS A 791 2.15 42.52 -24.17
CA LYS A 791 3.45 43.12 -23.87
C LYS A 791 4.56 42.10 -23.75
N ASP A 792 4.26 40.90 -23.24
CA ASP A 792 5.23 39.81 -23.24
C ASP A 792 5.61 39.44 -24.68
N GLN A 793 4.67 39.52 -25.63
CA GLN A 793 4.95 39.36 -27.05
C GLN A 793 5.77 40.52 -27.66
N SER A 794 5.49 41.79 -27.31
CA SER A 794 6.30 42.92 -27.79
C SER A 794 7.73 42.87 -27.24
N ASN A 795 7.89 42.54 -25.95
CA ASN A 795 9.20 42.41 -25.31
C ASN A 795 9.99 41.21 -25.87
N ALA A 796 9.34 40.08 -26.17
CA ALA A 796 9.99 38.94 -26.81
C ALA A 796 10.43 39.25 -28.24
N ASN A 797 9.70 40.09 -28.97
CA ASN A 797 10.09 40.55 -30.30
C ASN A 797 11.27 41.54 -30.22
N ASP A 798 11.30 42.45 -29.25
CA ASP A 798 12.42 43.39 -29.05
C ASP A 798 13.71 42.69 -28.56
N GLU A 799 13.60 41.62 -27.76
CA GLU A 799 14.76 40.81 -27.36
C GLU A 799 15.33 39.96 -28.51
N ASN A 800 14.49 39.55 -29.48
CA ASN A 800 14.94 38.83 -30.67
C ASN A 800 15.56 39.75 -31.72
N VAL A 801 15.10 41.01 -31.84
CA VAL A 801 15.69 42.02 -32.74
C VAL A 801 17.05 42.52 -32.24
N ASN A 802 17.29 42.54 -30.92
CA ASN A 802 18.59 42.90 -30.35
C ASN A 802 19.62 41.76 -30.32
N LYS A 803 19.24 40.55 -30.75
CA LYS A 803 20.12 39.37 -30.85
C LYS A 803 20.41 38.94 -32.29
N SER A 804 19.86 39.63 -33.29
CA SER A 804 20.10 39.38 -34.72
C SER A 804 21.16 40.30 -35.30
#